data_AF-A0A7C8LWC5-F1
#
_entry.id   AF-A0A7C8LWC5-F1
#
_cell.length_a   1.000
_cell.length_b   1.000
_cell.length_c   1.000
_cell.angle_alpha   90.00
_cell.angle_beta   90.00
_cell.angle_gamma   90.00
#
_symmetry.space_group_name_H-M   'P 1'
#
loop_
_entity.id
_entity.type
_entity.pdbx_description
1 polymer ?
#
loop_
_entity_poly.entity_id
_entity_poly.type
_entity_poly.pdbx_seq_one_letter_code
_entity_poly.pdbx_strand_id
1 'polypeptide(L)'
;MDTEKRTQHLTERLTYIKDVFGNKQQENIRLLESKLEEFIQRENGLSTEDKFAALATLEDLFGFVERNLENELTAMDKVRIVRHSQRICLRDILENVYDNYTEIGGKDENSIDPSMLIARAYITRRSGKRVYHQPVMVIGQEKGHGEEFRNGGSVKPWGNAKALHYMKVAETENIPVHTFVFTPGSFPVEEAPGAAQQIAKNLYEMAALSVPVVAVFSEGGSGGAEAIGLADSRLMLSHGYYSVISPEGAAAIEGRLRDGKRAGPELVEKCAHQLKITADDNVRMGYIDHKIQEPALGARPYHYDFFRTLRQEVIRATDEVVLNVKGFSPFRAMALRRRKGKSIEDLDLENIHVRWSLSRKARNRLIAKRHAKFNKLSKSAFIDRRPIHRRVAAWFVEKGWDTYSYFKYDLWRSHQKKLMYAVEEVDAEARVLMDKVKGPWKKLTKAIPASSSKADKEKELTMLSQWDEEDQGKGQWSYISPRAKDDRAITCPNSDTHGCQDLWAPDLFGEYAGVCNSCGHHFPMEYQWYMHNIFDPGSIFEFNTEVESANPLGFEGFDLKLEQAKNKTGLKSSCTTFEARINNVKVVVATLIAPFRGGTVGAAEGEKFIQAAERAKKKRFPFISYVHGTAGIRIQEGVNGVIQMPRCTMAVRRYIDAGGLYLVLYDTNSYAGPLASFLGCSPYQFAIRSSNIGFAGPGVIKETTGMDIPPDYHRAQKALSRGHIQGIWDRRDARHNLSQALMTMGGRNLYYR
;
A
#
# COMPACT_ATOMS: atom_id res chain seq x y z
N MET A 1 4.02 -16.17 -49.97
CA MET A 1 4.66 -16.44 -48.66
C MET A 1 5.01 -15.17 -47.88
N ASP A 2 5.69 -14.17 -48.45
CA ASP A 2 5.95 -12.90 -47.72
C ASP A 2 4.74 -11.94 -47.76
N THR A 3 4.03 -11.88 -48.90
CA THR A 3 2.81 -11.05 -49.05
C THR A 3 1.66 -11.54 -48.16
N GLU A 4 1.36 -12.84 -48.16
CA GLU A 4 0.28 -13.43 -47.33
C GLU A 4 0.47 -13.15 -45.84
N LYS A 5 1.71 -13.26 -45.32
CA LYS A 5 2.02 -12.94 -43.92
C LYS A 5 1.80 -11.47 -43.60
N ARG A 6 2.18 -10.57 -44.51
CA ARG A 6 1.96 -9.13 -44.34
C ARG A 6 0.48 -8.77 -44.43
N THR A 7 -0.28 -9.39 -45.34
CA THR A 7 -1.74 -9.23 -45.40
C THR A 7 -2.41 -9.72 -44.12
N GLN A 8 -2.04 -10.89 -43.61
CA GLN A 8 -2.55 -11.41 -42.33
C GLN A 8 -2.23 -10.45 -41.18
N HIS A 9 -1.01 -9.90 -41.15
CA HIS A 9 -0.61 -8.92 -40.15
C HIS A 9 -1.45 -7.63 -40.19
N LEU A 10 -1.79 -7.14 -41.39
CA LEU A 10 -2.69 -5.99 -41.55
C LEU A 10 -4.11 -6.31 -41.07
N THR A 11 -4.61 -7.51 -41.33
CA THR A 11 -5.89 -7.99 -40.80
C THR A 11 -5.89 -8.02 -39.27
N GLU A 12 -4.83 -8.55 -38.65
CA GLU A 12 -4.68 -8.57 -37.19
C GLU A 12 -4.61 -7.15 -36.60
N ARG A 13 -3.93 -6.22 -37.27
CA ARG A 13 -3.90 -4.79 -36.89
C ARG A 13 -5.29 -4.15 -36.99
N LEU A 14 -6.06 -4.45 -38.02
CA LEU A 14 -7.42 -3.94 -38.17
C LEU A 14 -8.34 -4.47 -37.05
N THR A 15 -8.26 -5.76 -36.73
CA THR A 15 -8.99 -6.36 -35.60
C THR A 15 -8.61 -5.69 -34.28
N TYR A 16 -7.32 -5.47 -34.03
CA TYR A 16 -6.84 -4.75 -32.85
C TYR A 16 -7.43 -3.34 -32.73
N ILE A 17 -7.45 -2.57 -33.82
CA ILE A 17 -8.04 -1.23 -33.84
C ILE A 17 -9.54 -1.30 -33.54
N LYS A 18 -10.26 -2.27 -34.11
CA LYS A 18 -11.69 -2.50 -33.81
C LYS A 18 -11.92 -2.82 -32.34
N ASP A 19 -11.10 -3.66 -31.73
CA ASP A 19 -11.25 -4.06 -30.33
C ASP A 19 -10.98 -2.89 -29.36
N VAL A 20 -10.00 -2.03 -29.66
CA VAL A 20 -9.68 -0.86 -28.83
C VAL A 20 -10.77 0.20 -28.89
N PHE A 21 -11.21 0.59 -30.09
CA PHE A 21 -12.14 1.70 -30.26
C PHE A 21 -13.62 1.28 -30.23
N GLY A 22 -13.91 0.00 -30.45
CA GLY A 22 -15.26 -0.56 -30.47
C GLY A 22 -16.16 0.16 -31.49
N ASN A 23 -17.27 0.73 -31.02
CA ASN A 23 -18.21 1.47 -31.87
C ASN A 23 -17.77 2.92 -32.17
N LYS A 24 -16.66 3.40 -31.61
CA LYS A 24 -16.12 4.75 -31.87
C LYS A 24 -15.24 4.73 -33.13
N GLN A 25 -15.09 5.88 -33.80
CA GLN A 25 -14.19 6.03 -34.96
C GLN A 25 -14.52 5.14 -36.17
N GLN A 26 -15.80 4.90 -36.43
CA GLN A 26 -16.26 4.01 -37.51
C GLN A 26 -15.77 4.44 -38.90
N GLU A 27 -15.58 5.73 -39.15
CA GLU A 27 -15.13 6.22 -40.46
C GLU A 27 -13.71 5.73 -40.80
N ASN A 28 -12.76 5.91 -39.88
CA ASN A 28 -11.38 5.46 -40.04
C ASN A 28 -11.29 3.93 -40.15
N ILE A 29 -12.07 3.21 -39.33
CA ILE A 29 -12.11 1.74 -39.36
C ILE A 29 -12.69 1.24 -40.69
N ARG A 30 -13.80 1.82 -41.16
CA ARG A 30 -14.42 1.44 -42.45
C ARG A 30 -13.52 1.75 -43.63
N LEU A 31 -12.76 2.85 -43.58
CA LEU A 31 -11.78 3.19 -44.61
C LEU A 31 -10.70 2.11 -44.73
N LEU A 32 -10.10 1.72 -43.60
CA LEU A 32 -9.07 0.68 -43.56
C LEU A 32 -9.62 -0.68 -44.01
N GLU A 33 -10.82 -1.04 -43.56
CA GLU A 33 -11.50 -2.27 -43.94
C GLU A 33 -11.77 -2.33 -45.44
N SER A 34 -12.37 -1.27 -46.01
CA SER A 34 -12.64 -1.20 -47.45
C SER A 34 -11.37 -1.29 -48.29
N LYS A 35 -10.28 -0.64 -47.86
CA LYS A 35 -9.00 -0.67 -48.58
C LYS A 35 -8.29 -2.03 -48.49
N LEU A 36 -8.40 -2.70 -47.34
CA LEU A 36 -7.87 -4.04 -47.16
C LEU A 36 -8.65 -5.07 -47.99
N GLU A 37 -9.98 -4.99 -48.01
CA GLU A 37 -10.82 -5.84 -48.85
C GLU A 37 -10.57 -5.62 -50.35
N GLU A 38 -10.44 -4.36 -50.79
CA GLU A 38 -10.10 -4.01 -52.17
C GLU A 38 -8.75 -4.63 -52.58
N PHE A 39 -7.77 -4.63 -51.69
CA PHE A 39 -6.47 -5.28 -51.91
C PHE A 39 -6.60 -6.81 -52.04
N ILE A 40 -7.30 -7.46 -51.09
CA ILE A 40 -7.50 -8.92 -51.07
C ILE A 40 -8.21 -9.39 -52.36
N GLN A 41 -9.20 -8.64 -52.85
CA GLN A 41 -9.91 -8.96 -54.08
C GLN A 41 -9.03 -8.82 -55.34
N ARG A 42 -8.11 -7.84 -55.35
CA ARG A 42 -7.22 -7.57 -56.49
C ARG A 42 -5.94 -8.39 -56.48
N GLU A 43 -5.59 -9.00 -55.35
CA GLU A 43 -4.32 -9.70 -55.17
C GLU A 43 -4.10 -10.82 -56.22
N ASN A 44 -5.13 -11.54 -56.64
CA ASN A 44 -5.00 -12.63 -57.61
C ASN A 44 -4.69 -12.17 -59.04
N GLY A 45 -4.89 -10.88 -59.37
CA GLY A 45 -4.71 -10.33 -60.72
C GLY A 45 -3.45 -9.47 -60.91
N LEU A 46 -2.66 -9.22 -59.87
CA LEU A 46 -1.50 -8.31 -59.89
C LEU A 46 -0.17 -9.04 -60.11
N SER A 47 0.80 -8.38 -60.74
CA SER A 47 2.18 -8.85 -60.81
C SER A 47 2.82 -8.84 -59.40
N THR A 48 3.88 -9.61 -59.19
CA THR A 48 4.53 -9.70 -57.87
C THR A 48 5.06 -8.35 -57.38
N GLU A 49 5.63 -7.53 -58.27
CA GLU A 49 6.13 -6.19 -57.93
C GLU A 49 4.98 -5.24 -57.56
N ASP A 50 3.88 -5.27 -58.32
CA ASP A 50 2.71 -4.43 -58.04
C ASP A 50 2.04 -4.80 -56.71
N LYS A 51 2.03 -6.10 -56.34
CA LYS A 51 1.55 -6.55 -55.03
C LYS A 51 2.35 -5.93 -53.90
N PHE A 52 3.69 -5.94 -54.00
CA PHE A 52 4.54 -5.35 -52.96
C PHE A 52 4.36 -3.84 -52.84
N ALA A 53 4.25 -3.13 -53.96
CA ALA A 53 4.02 -1.68 -53.97
C ALA A 53 2.65 -1.30 -53.39
N ALA A 54 1.59 -2.01 -53.77
CA ALA A 54 0.25 -1.80 -53.24
C ALA A 54 0.18 -2.09 -51.73
N LEU A 55 0.86 -3.16 -51.28
CA LEU A 55 0.90 -3.53 -49.87
C LEU A 55 1.69 -2.52 -49.03
N ALA A 56 2.82 -2.01 -49.53
CA ALA A 56 3.56 -0.93 -48.88
C ALA A 56 2.72 0.34 -48.73
N THR A 57 1.98 0.72 -49.78
CA THR A 57 1.05 1.87 -49.73
C THR A 57 -0.05 1.66 -48.68
N LEU A 58 -0.56 0.43 -48.55
CA LEU A 58 -1.56 0.08 -47.55
C LEU A 58 -0.98 0.13 -46.13
N GLU A 59 0.24 -0.37 -45.92
CA GLU A 59 0.95 -0.26 -44.64
C GLU A 59 1.18 1.20 -44.21
N ASP A 60 1.53 2.07 -45.15
CA ASP A 60 1.68 3.51 -44.91
C ASP A 60 0.34 4.15 -44.53
N LEU A 61 -0.76 3.76 -45.19
CA LEU A 61 -2.11 4.20 -44.82
C LEU A 61 -2.47 3.76 -43.39
N PHE A 62 -2.22 2.49 -43.03
CA PHE A 62 -2.40 2.00 -41.67
C PHE A 62 -1.58 2.81 -40.67
N GLY A 63 -0.29 3.07 -40.97
CA GLY A 63 0.59 3.87 -40.11
C GLY A 63 0.09 5.32 -39.94
N PHE A 64 -0.44 5.93 -40.99
CA PHE A 64 -1.05 7.27 -40.93
C PHE A 64 -2.30 7.29 -40.05
N VAL A 65 -3.23 6.35 -40.26
CA VAL A 65 -4.47 6.27 -39.48
C VAL A 65 -4.17 5.94 -38.01
N GLU A 66 -3.26 5.01 -37.72
CA GLU A 66 -2.85 4.70 -36.34
C GLU A 66 -2.28 5.92 -35.61
N ARG A 67 -1.47 6.76 -36.30
CA ARG A 67 -0.95 8.02 -35.72
C ARG A 67 -2.05 9.06 -35.48
N ASN A 68 -3.06 9.13 -36.34
CA ASN A 68 -4.20 10.01 -36.13
C ASN A 68 -5.02 9.55 -34.92
N LEU A 69 -5.34 8.26 -34.85
CA LEU A 69 -6.07 7.65 -33.74
C LEU A 69 -5.32 7.79 -32.40
N GLU A 70 -3.99 7.68 -32.42
CA GLU A 70 -3.12 7.89 -31.25
C GLU A 70 -3.34 9.25 -30.59
N ASN A 71 -3.52 10.32 -31.39
CA ASN A 71 -3.72 11.68 -30.88
C ASN A 71 -5.09 11.88 -30.23
N GLU A 72 -6.06 11.01 -30.53
CA GLU A 72 -7.44 11.09 -30.05
C GLU A 72 -7.72 10.11 -28.89
N LEU A 73 -6.70 9.40 -28.39
CA LEU A 73 -6.86 8.42 -27.33
C LEU A 73 -7.42 9.03 -26.05
N THR A 74 -8.56 8.50 -25.61
CA THR A 74 -9.11 8.81 -24.29
C THR A 74 -8.43 7.98 -23.19
N ALA A 75 -8.66 8.35 -21.92
CA ALA A 75 -8.18 7.56 -20.79
C ALA A 75 -8.70 6.11 -20.80
N MET A 76 -9.94 5.89 -21.27
CA MET A 76 -10.51 4.55 -21.36
C MET A 76 -9.94 3.75 -22.53
N ASP A 77 -9.62 4.40 -23.66
CA ASP A 77 -8.97 3.73 -24.79
C ASP A 77 -7.58 3.24 -24.38
N LYS A 78 -6.83 4.03 -23.59
CA LYS A 78 -5.57 3.59 -22.97
C LYS A 78 -5.75 2.37 -22.06
N VAL A 79 -6.82 2.34 -21.25
CA VAL A 79 -7.15 1.16 -20.42
C VAL A 79 -7.41 -0.08 -21.30
N ARG A 80 -8.12 0.07 -22.42
CA ARG A 80 -8.35 -1.03 -23.37
C ARG A 80 -7.07 -1.51 -24.04
N ILE A 81 -6.20 -0.59 -24.48
CA ILE A 81 -4.87 -0.91 -25.03
C ILE A 81 -4.02 -1.68 -24.02
N VAL A 82 -4.03 -1.26 -22.75
CA VAL A 82 -3.28 -1.92 -21.68
C VAL A 82 -3.80 -3.33 -21.42
N ARG A 83 -5.13 -3.50 -21.49
CA ARG A 83 -5.76 -4.78 -21.20
C ARG A 83 -5.77 -5.77 -22.36
N HIS A 84 -5.42 -5.34 -23.57
CA HIS A 84 -5.49 -6.15 -24.78
C HIS A 84 -4.46 -7.30 -24.78
N SER A 85 -4.86 -8.49 -25.24
CA SER A 85 -4.01 -9.70 -25.26
C SER A 85 -2.75 -9.57 -26.13
N GLN A 86 -2.83 -8.82 -27.23
CA GLN A 86 -1.68 -8.51 -28.11
C GLN A 86 -0.67 -7.53 -27.49
N ARG A 87 -0.95 -6.88 -26.35
CA ARG A 87 0.03 -6.02 -25.68
C ARG A 87 1.15 -6.88 -25.11
N ILE A 88 2.36 -6.31 -25.11
CA ILE A 88 3.53 -6.87 -24.42
C ILE A 88 3.21 -7.30 -22.98
N CYS A 89 3.84 -8.40 -22.58
CA CYS A 89 3.81 -8.95 -21.24
C CYS A 89 5.21 -8.93 -20.60
N LEU A 90 5.32 -9.40 -19.35
CA LEU A 90 6.59 -9.42 -18.64
C LEU A 90 7.57 -10.43 -19.26
N ARG A 91 7.08 -11.56 -19.77
CA ARG A 91 7.92 -12.52 -20.52
C ARG A 91 8.55 -11.90 -21.76
N ASP A 92 7.78 -11.15 -22.56
CA ASP A 92 8.33 -10.46 -23.74
C ASP A 92 9.43 -9.47 -23.33
N ILE A 93 9.24 -8.77 -22.20
CA ILE A 93 10.25 -7.88 -21.65
C ILE A 93 11.49 -8.67 -21.20
N LEU A 94 11.34 -9.80 -20.52
CA LEU A 94 12.48 -10.61 -20.09
C LEU A 94 13.34 -11.10 -21.26
N GLU A 95 12.67 -11.54 -22.33
CA GLU A 95 13.31 -12.04 -23.55
C GLU A 95 14.03 -10.94 -24.35
N ASN A 96 13.48 -9.72 -24.40
CA ASN A 96 13.99 -8.66 -25.28
C ASN A 96 14.79 -7.55 -24.57
N VAL A 97 14.65 -7.38 -23.24
CA VAL A 97 15.35 -6.32 -22.48
C VAL A 97 16.62 -6.82 -21.81
N TYR A 98 16.69 -8.09 -21.42
CA TYR A 98 17.81 -8.67 -20.69
C TYR A 98 18.60 -9.64 -21.58
N ASP A 99 19.91 -9.75 -21.37
CA ASP A 99 20.76 -10.59 -22.24
C ASP A 99 20.61 -12.09 -21.94
N ASN A 100 20.33 -12.41 -20.67
CA ASN A 100 20.03 -13.76 -20.21
C ASN A 100 19.21 -13.65 -18.92
N TYR A 101 18.28 -14.57 -18.73
CA TYR A 101 17.50 -14.68 -17.51
C TYR A 101 17.25 -16.14 -17.12
N THR A 102 17.05 -16.36 -15.83
CA THR A 102 16.63 -17.63 -15.26
C THR A 102 15.44 -17.36 -14.36
N GLU A 103 14.29 -17.95 -14.69
CA GLU A 103 13.12 -17.92 -13.82
C GLU A 103 13.40 -18.70 -12.53
N ILE A 104 13.01 -18.12 -11.40
CA ILE A 104 13.22 -18.69 -10.06
C ILE A 104 11.93 -18.63 -9.26
N GLY A 105 11.77 -19.55 -8.30
CA GLY A 105 10.55 -19.61 -7.47
C GLY A 105 9.35 -20.30 -8.12
N GLY A 106 9.62 -21.20 -9.07
CA GLY A 106 8.63 -22.03 -9.74
C GLY A 106 8.28 -21.53 -11.14
N LYS A 107 8.03 -22.46 -12.06
CA LYS A 107 7.71 -22.19 -13.46
C LYS A 107 6.31 -22.73 -13.79
N ASP A 108 5.50 -21.88 -14.41
CA ASP A 108 4.14 -22.18 -14.86
C ASP A 108 3.29 -22.90 -13.79
N GLU A 109 2.80 -24.11 -14.05
CA GLU A 109 1.99 -24.92 -13.13
C GLU A 109 2.70 -25.29 -11.83
N ASN A 110 4.02 -25.33 -11.83
CA ASN A 110 4.83 -25.62 -10.65
C ASN A 110 5.15 -24.35 -9.84
N SER A 111 4.54 -23.21 -10.18
CA SER A 111 4.62 -21.97 -9.40
C SER A 111 3.51 -21.92 -8.35
N ILE A 112 3.87 -21.46 -7.15
CA ILE A 112 2.90 -21.20 -6.07
C ILE A 112 1.86 -20.14 -6.50
N ASP A 113 2.29 -19.19 -7.34
CA ASP A 113 1.41 -18.23 -7.99
C ASP A 113 2.02 -17.86 -9.36
N PRO A 114 1.43 -18.30 -10.47
CA PRO A 114 1.92 -17.99 -11.80
C PRO A 114 1.73 -16.51 -12.16
N SER A 115 0.81 -15.78 -11.54
CA SER A 115 0.60 -14.36 -11.80
C SER A 115 1.78 -13.48 -11.36
N MET A 116 2.67 -13.98 -10.49
CA MET A 116 3.90 -13.29 -10.09
C MET A 116 5.12 -14.05 -10.64
N LEU A 117 5.87 -13.43 -11.56
CA LEU A 117 7.07 -14.00 -12.14
C LEU A 117 8.31 -13.36 -11.50
N ILE A 118 9.27 -14.21 -11.12
CA ILE A 118 10.58 -13.80 -10.59
C ILE A 118 11.67 -14.37 -11.48
N ALA A 119 12.60 -13.53 -11.89
CA ALA A 119 13.74 -13.95 -12.70
C ALA A 119 15.04 -13.30 -12.22
N ARG A 120 16.11 -14.10 -12.20
CA ARG A 120 17.48 -13.59 -12.10
C ARG A 120 17.96 -13.28 -13.51
N ALA A 121 18.23 -12.02 -13.81
CA ALA A 121 18.62 -11.57 -15.13
C ALA A 121 20.02 -10.93 -15.13
N TYR A 122 20.63 -10.84 -16.32
CA TYR A 122 21.90 -10.17 -16.54
C TYR A 122 21.77 -9.07 -17.59
N ILE A 123 22.42 -7.94 -17.31
CA ILE A 123 22.64 -6.87 -18.28
C ILE A 123 24.14 -6.81 -18.59
N THR A 124 24.47 -7.02 -19.86
CA THR A 124 25.82 -6.96 -20.38
C THR A 124 26.12 -5.57 -20.90
N ARG A 125 27.18 -4.94 -20.39
CA ARG A 125 27.67 -3.64 -20.85
C ARG A 125 29.09 -3.74 -21.34
N ARG A 126 29.42 -3.00 -22.39
CA ARG A 126 30.79 -2.87 -22.90
C ARG A 126 31.33 -1.51 -22.49
N SER A 127 32.47 -1.45 -21.82
CA SER A 127 33.13 -0.18 -21.53
C SER A 127 34.58 -0.27 -21.97
N GLY A 128 34.89 0.40 -23.09
CA GLY A 128 36.13 0.19 -23.83
C GLY A 128 36.24 -1.27 -24.31
N LYS A 129 37.37 -1.92 -24.01
CA LYS A 129 37.62 -3.33 -24.38
C LYS A 129 37.08 -4.36 -23.39
N ARG A 130 36.46 -3.93 -22.27
CA ARG A 130 35.99 -4.84 -21.20
C ARG A 130 34.47 -5.02 -21.27
N VAL A 131 34.04 -6.27 -21.12
CA VAL A 131 32.63 -6.65 -20.99
C VAL A 131 32.32 -6.86 -19.51
N TYR A 132 31.22 -6.25 -19.04
CA TYR A 132 30.75 -6.37 -17.67
C TYR A 132 29.34 -6.96 -17.66
N HIS A 133 29.15 -8.06 -16.92
CA HIS A 133 27.84 -8.65 -16.68
C HIS A 133 27.32 -8.19 -15.32
N GLN A 134 26.17 -7.53 -15.31
CA GLN A 134 25.58 -6.99 -14.10
C GLN A 134 24.31 -7.77 -13.76
N PRO A 135 24.29 -8.51 -12.64
CA PRO A 135 23.10 -9.24 -12.21
C PRO A 135 22.02 -8.27 -11.72
N VAL A 136 20.76 -8.63 -11.97
CA VAL A 136 19.55 -7.92 -11.54
C VAL A 136 18.50 -8.93 -11.12
N MET A 137 17.75 -8.61 -10.07
CA MET A 137 16.53 -9.34 -9.73
C MET A 137 15.33 -8.68 -10.43
N VAL A 138 14.66 -9.43 -11.30
CA VAL A 138 13.43 -8.97 -11.98
C VAL A 138 12.23 -9.59 -11.32
N ILE A 139 11.25 -8.77 -10.97
CA ILE A 139 10.02 -9.17 -10.28
C ILE A 139 8.85 -8.50 -10.97
N GLY A 140 7.81 -9.21 -11.35
CA GLY A 140 6.64 -8.52 -11.87
C GLY A 140 5.43 -9.41 -12.04
N GLN A 141 4.31 -8.74 -12.34
CA GLN A 141 3.08 -9.44 -12.65
C GLN A 141 3.10 -9.91 -14.11
N GLU A 142 2.67 -11.15 -14.34
CA GLU A 142 2.55 -11.74 -15.68
C GLU A 142 1.07 -11.98 -15.98
N LYS A 143 0.56 -11.23 -16.96
CA LYS A 143 -0.84 -11.28 -17.40
C LYS A 143 -1.02 -12.07 -18.69
N GLY A 144 -0.04 -12.05 -19.60
CA GLY A 144 -0.19 -12.40 -21.01
C GLY A 144 -0.51 -13.88 -21.25
N HIS A 145 0.50 -14.70 -21.52
CA HIS A 145 0.30 -16.10 -21.90
C HIS A 145 -0.47 -16.89 -20.82
N GLY A 146 -1.72 -17.27 -21.13
CA GLY A 146 -2.62 -17.95 -20.21
C GLY A 146 -3.26 -17.01 -19.18
N GLU A 147 -3.83 -15.89 -19.64
CA GLU A 147 -4.44 -14.87 -18.78
C GLU A 147 -5.44 -15.43 -17.76
N GLU A 148 -6.29 -16.39 -18.17
CA GLU A 148 -7.23 -17.08 -17.28
C GLU A 148 -6.50 -17.86 -16.17
N PHE A 149 -5.45 -18.61 -16.53
CA PHE A 149 -4.60 -19.33 -15.58
C PHE A 149 -3.86 -18.39 -14.62
N ARG A 150 -3.62 -17.14 -15.03
CA ARG A 150 -2.92 -16.10 -14.26
C ARG A 150 -3.86 -15.03 -13.69
N ASN A 151 -5.16 -15.28 -13.62
CA ASN A 151 -6.15 -14.34 -13.05
C ASN A 151 -6.05 -12.90 -13.60
N GLY A 152 -5.72 -12.72 -14.88
CA GLY A 152 -5.54 -11.39 -15.46
C GLY A 152 -4.35 -10.60 -14.91
N GLY A 153 -3.35 -11.26 -14.30
CA GLY A 153 -2.27 -10.60 -13.57
C GLY A 153 -2.63 -10.17 -12.14
N SER A 154 -3.80 -10.60 -11.64
CA SER A 154 -4.20 -10.38 -10.24
C SER A 154 -3.48 -11.37 -9.32
N VAL A 155 -2.50 -10.87 -8.59
CA VAL A 155 -1.61 -11.70 -7.76
C VAL A 155 -2.31 -12.11 -6.47
N LYS A 156 -2.15 -13.39 -6.09
CA LYS A 156 -2.60 -13.95 -4.82
C LYS A 156 -1.62 -13.59 -3.69
N PRO A 157 -2.02 -13.71 -2.41
CA PRO A 157 -1.12 -13.40 -1.28
C PRO A 157 0.22 -14.13 -1.37
N TRP A 158 0.23 -15.39 -1.79
CA TRP A 158 1.44 -16.19 -1.94
C TRP A 158 2.41 -15.67 -3.01
N GLY A 159 1.92 -15.13 -4.12
CA GLY A 159 2.75 -14.48 -5.12
C GLY A 159 3.44 -13.23 -4.56
N ASN A 160 2.72 -12.41 -3.79
CA ASN A 160 3.31 -11.26 -3.10
C ASN A 160 4.35 -11.68 -2.05
N ALA A 161 4.12 -12.80 -1.34
CA ALA A 161 5.10 -13.36 -0.41
C ALA A 161 6.37 -13.86 -1.13
N LYS A 162 6.20 -14.51 -2.29
CA LYS A 162 7.29 -14.91 -3.18
C LYS A 162 8.11 -13.70 -3.64
N ALA A 163 7.45 -12.63 -4.08
CA ALA A 163 8.12 -11.39 -4.47
C ALA A 163 8.98 -10.82 -3.34
N LEU A 164 8.42 -10.71 -2.13
CA LEU A 164 9.17 -10.20 -0.98
C LEU A 164 10.38 -11.07 -0.64
N HIS A 165 10.24 -12.40 -0.69
CA HIS A 165 11.35 -13.32 -0.45
C HIS A 165 12.54 -13.03 -1.38
N TYR A 166 12.28 -12.89 -2.68
CA TYR A 166 13.34 -12.63 -3.66
C TYR A 166 13.87 -11.18 -3.65
N MET A 167 13.08 -10.22 -3.19
CA MET A 167 13.60 -8.88 -2.85
C MET A 167 14.67 -8.95 -1.74
N LYS A 168 14.48 -9.82 -0.73
CA LYS A 168 15.46 -10.05 0.34
C LYS A 168 16.69 -10.81 -0.14
N VAL A 169 16.52 -11.74 -1.07
CA VAL A 169 17.66 -12.38 -1.77
C VAL A 169 18.48 -11.32 -2.52
N ALA A 170 17.83 -10.44 -3.29
CA ALA A 170 18.51 -9.36 -4.00
C ALA A 170 19.26 -8.41 -3.04
N GLU A 171 18.66 -8.08 -1.90
CA GLU A 171 19.31 -7.31 -0.83
C GLU A 171 20.57 -7.98 -0.28
N THR A 172 20.52 -9.30 -0.07
CA THR A 172 21.64 -10.12 0.41
C THR A 172 22.78 -10.14 -0.61
N GLU A 173 22.44 -10.33 -1.89
CA GLU A 173 23.41 -10.35 -2.99
C GLU A 173 23.94 -8.96 -3.39
N ASN A 174 23.34 -7.88 -2.87
CA ASN A 174 23.68 -6.49 -3.21
C ASN A 174 23.46 -6.14 -4.69
N ILE A 175 22.38 -6.67 -5.27
CA ILE A 175 21.97 -6.44 -6.67
C ILE A 175 20.68 -5.59 -6.71
N PRO A 176 20.48 -4.77 -7.75
CA PRO A 176 19.26 -3.97 -7.88
C PRO A 176 18.05 -4.86 -8.20
N VAL A 177 16.86 -4.33 -7.92
CA VAL A 177 15.58 -4.94 -8.24
C VAL A 177 14.88 -4.11 -9.32
N HIS A 178 14.49 -4.73 -10.43
CA HIS A 178 13.59 -4.13 -11.41
C HIS A 178 12.20 -4.72 -11.23
N THR A 179 11.20 -3.89 -10.95
CA THR A 179 9.81 -4.32 -10.83
C THR A 179 9.00 -3.90 -12.03
N PHE A 180 8.14 -4.80 -12.52
CA PHE A 180 7.22 -4.53 -13.63
C PHE A 180 5.79 -4.68 -13.13
N VAL A 181 5.05 -3.58 -13.14
CA VAL A 181 3.69 -3.48 -12.61
C VAL A 181 2.67 -3.65 -13.75
N PHE A 182 2.06 -4.83 -13.81
CA PHE A 182 1.13 -5.31 -14.84
C PHE A 182 -0.05 -6.00 -14.15
N THR A 183 -0.80 -5.25 -13.35
CA THR A 183 -1.89 -5.80 -12.55
C THR A 183 -3.12 -4.90 -12.54
N PRO A 184 -4.33 -5.45 -12.77
CA PRO A 184 -5.58 -4.73 -12.55
C PRO A 184 -5.87 -4.49 -11.06
N GLY A 185 -5.22 -5.25 -10.16
CA GLY A 185 -5.41 -5.21 -8.72
C GLY A 185 -4.97 -6.52 -8.06
N SER A 186 -5.02 -6.57 -6.72
CA SER A 186 -4.75 -7.82 -6.00
C SER A 186 -5.94 -8.77 -6.12
N PHE A 187 -5.67 -10.08 -6.13
CA PHE A 187 -6.73 -11.07 -6.04
C PHE A 187 -7.51 -10.87 -4.72
N PRO A 188 -8.86 -10.75 -4.75
CA PRO A 188 -9.60 -10.15 -3.66
C PRO A 188 -10.03 -11.15 -2.55
N VAL A 189 -9.68 -12.43 -2.69
CA VAL A 189 -10.05 -13.50 -1.73
C VAL A 189 -9.09 -13.53 -0.53
N GLU A 190 -9.67 -13.67 0.67
CA GLU A 190 -8.98 -13.84 1.95
C GLU A 190 -8.47 -15.28 2.16
N GLU A 191 -7.45 -15.67 1.39
CA GLU A 191 -6.65 -16.86 1.67
C GLU A 191 -5.49 -16.48 2.60
N ALA A 192 -5.17 -17.31 3.61
CA ALA A 192 -3.97 -17.11 4.42
C ALA A 192 -2.73 -17.10 3.48
N PRO A 193 -1.75 -16.19 3.66
CA PRO A 193 -1.55 -15.24 4.76
C PRO A 193 -2.41 -13.96 4.73
N GLY A 194 -3.27 -13.78 3.74
CA GLY A 194 -4.16 -12.62 3.57
C GLY A 194 -3.61 -11.61 2.56
N ALA A 195 -4.44 -11.14 1.63
CA ALA A 195 -4.03 -10.20 0.59
C ALA A 195 -3.58 -8.88 1.21
N ALA A 196 -4.39 -8.31 2.11
CA ALA A 196 -4.06 -7.08 2.81
C ALA A 196 -2.77 -7.23 3.63
N GLN A 197 -2.67 -8.29 4.42
CA GLN A 197 -1.56 -8.55 5.33
C GLN A 197 -0.25 -8.68 4.57
N GLN A 198 -0.25 -9.40 3.44
CA GLN A 198 0.95 -9.57 2.65
C GLN A 198 1.36 -8.30 1.90
N ILE A 199 0.41 -7.52 1.38
CA ILE A 199 0.72 -6.21 0.78
C ILE A 199 1.30 -5.26 1.83
N ALA A 200 0.72 -5.22 3.03
CA ALA A 200 1.22 -4.41 4.13
C ALA A 200 2.65 -4.79 4.51
N LYS A 201 2.93 -6.10 4.59
CA LYS A 201 4.26 -6.65 4.86
C LYS A 201 5.26 -6.30 3.76
N ASN A 202 4.87 -6.40 2.49
CA ASN A 202 5.71 -6.00 1.37
C ASN A 202 6.08 -4.52 1.45
N LEU A 203 5.09 -3.63 1.61
CA LEU A 203 5.33 -2.19 1.74
C LEU A 203 6.26 -1.85 2.92
N TYR A 204 6.05 -2.51 4.06
CA TYR A 204 6.86 -2.32 5.26
C TYR A 204 8.33 -2.72 5.06
N GLU A 205 8.58 -3.83 4.37
CA GLU A 205 9.94 -4.30 4.09
C GLU A 205 10.60 -3.52 2.95
N MET A 206 9.85 -3.18 1.89
CA MET A 206 10.33 -2.37 0.77
C MET A 206 10.76 -0.97 1.20
N ALA A 207 10.08 -0.39 2.20
CA ALA A 207 10.46 0.88 2.81
C ALA A 207 11.93 0.91 3.31
N ALA A 208 12.46 -0.24 3.74
CA ALA A 208 13.78 -0.39 4.31
C ALA A 208 14.78 -1.15 3.41
N LEU A 209 14.38 -1.62 2.22
CA LEU A 209 15.27 -2.36 1.31
C LEU A 209 16.53 -1.55 0.97
N SER A 210 17.69 -2.16 1.18
CA SER A 210 18.98 -1.48 1.07
C SER A 210 19.59 -1.51 -0.32
N VAL A 211 18.90 -2.07 -1.31
CA VAL A 211 19.30 -2.10 -2.73
C VAL A 211 18.41 -1.18 -3.58
N PRO A 212 18.90 -0.68 -4.74
CA PRO A 212 18.09 0.12 -5.65
C PRO A 212 16.88 -0.64 -6.17
N VAL A 213 15.71 0.01 -6.18
CA VAL A 213 14.49 -0.52 -6.79
C VAL A 213 14.03 0.44 -7.89
N VAL A 214 13.81 -0.09 -9.09
CA VAL A 214 13.23 0.63 -10.23
C VAL A 214 11.92 -0.05 -10.62
N ALA A 215 10.81 0.68 -10.58
CA ALA A 215 9.50 0.16 -10.98
C ALA A 215 9.08 0.73 -12.34
N VAL A 216 8.56 -0.11 -13.22
CA VAL A 216 7.96 0.25 -14.50
C VAL A 216 6.48 -0.09 -14.47
N PHE A 217 5.63 0.92 -14.63
CA PHE A 217 4.17 0.77 -14.61
C PHE A 217 3.60 0.66 -16.02
N SER A 218 2.83 -0.40 -16.27
CA SER A 218 1.97 -0.57 -17.44
C SER A 218 0.50 -0.58 -17.00
N GLU A 219 0.10 -1.58 -16.22
CA GLU A 219 -1.22 -1.67 -15.59
C GLU A 219 -1.06 -1.54 -14.08
N GLY A 220 -1.44 -0.39 -13.52
CA GLY A 220 -1.24 -0.05 -12.11
C GLY A 220 -2.53 -0.01 -11.30
N GLY A 221 -3.02 -1.17 -10.85
CA GLY A 221 -4.21 -1.29 -10.02
C GLY A 221 -3.97 -1.17 -8.50
N SER A 222 -4.26 0.00 -7.93
CA SER A 222 -4.46 0.23 -6.48
C SER A 222 -3.34 -0.35 -5.60
N GLY A 223 -3.70 -1.00 -4.49
CA GLY A 223 -2.76 -1.67 -3.57
C GLY A 223 -2.00 -2.85 -4.21
N GLY A 224 -2.55 -3.50 -5.25
CA GLY A 224 -1.85 -4.57 -5.97
C GLY A 224 -0.62 -4.07 -6.71
N ALA A 225 -0.72 -2.86 -7.30
CA ALA A 225 0.41 -2.18 -7.91
C ALA A 225 1.48 -1.79 -6.86
N GLU A 226 1.04 -1.23 -5.74
CA GLU A 226 1.95 -0.79 -4.67
C GLU A 226 2.67 -1.96 -3.96
N ALA A 227 2.11 -3.17 -4.00
CA ALA A 227 2.71 -4.37 -3.41
C ALA A 227 4.15 -4.66 -3.90
N ILE A 228 4.49 -4.21 -5.11
CA ILE A 228 5.85 -4.24 -5.70
C ILE A 228 6.28 -2.88 -6.31
N GLY A 229 5.45 -1.83 -6.13
CA GLY A 229 5.61 -0.52 -6.77
C GLY A 229 6.36 0.53 -5.95
N LEU A 230 6.65 0.25 -4.67
CA LEU A 230 7.45 1.14 -3.80
C LEU A 230 8.92 1.17 -4.26
N ALA A 231 9.28 2.15 -5.08
CA ALA A 231 10.57 2.20 -5.75
C ALA A 231 11.32 3.55 -5.65
N ASP A 232 12.64 3.49 -5.80
CA ASP A 232 13.53 4.66 -5.83
C ASP A 232 13.34 5.49 -7.10
N SER A 233 13.09 4.82 -8.22
CA SER A 233 12.68 5.41 -9.50
C SER A 233 11.42 4.71 -10.01
N ARG A 234 10.43 5.48 -10.45
CA ARG A 234 9.17 5.00 -11.01
C ARG A 234 9.04 5.50 -12.44
N LEU A 235 9.04 4.58 -13.38
CA LEU A 235 8.82 4.81 -14.80
C LEU A 235 7.41 4.34 -15.16
N MET A 236 6.84 4.85 -16.24
CA MET A 236 5.53 4.42 -16.70
C MET A 236 5.49 4.41 -18.22
N LEU A 237 4.90 3.38 -18.81
CA LEU A 237 4.69 3.32 -20.25
C LEU A 237 3.61 4.35 -20.66
N SER A 238 3.72 4.97 -21.84
CA SER A 238 2.89 6.11 -22.25
C SER A 238 1.40 5.82 -22.34
N HIS A 239 1.04 4.57 -22.66
CA HIS A 239 -0.34 4.10 -22.72
C HIS A 239 -0.76 3.43 -21.42
N GLY A 240 0.18 3.17 -20.53
CA GLY A 240 -0.08 2.65 -19.20
C GLY A 240 -1.05 3.52 -18.38
N TYR A 241 -1.64 2.92 -17.35
CA TYR A 241 -2.41 3.64 -16.35
C TYR A 241 -1.99 3.29 -14.92
N TYR A 242 -2.17 4.23 -14.00
CA TYR A 242 -1.99 4.02 -12.57
C TYR A 242 -3.16 4.67 -11.84
N SER A 243 -3.91 3.87 -11.08
CA SER A 243 -5.20 4.25 -10.51
C SER A 243 -5.45 3.66 -9.13
N VAL A 244 -6.34 4.31 -8.38
CA VAL A 244 -6.83 3.86 -7.06
C VAL A 244 -7.82 2.70 -7.12
N ILE A 245 -8.52 2.59 -8.24
CA ILE A 245 -9.53 1.57 -8.50
C ILE A 245 -9.69 1.47 -10.02
N SER A 246 -10.23 0.36 -10.51
CA SER A 246 -10.63 0.26 -11.91
C SER A 246 -11.69 1.33 -12.26
N PRO A 247 -11.71 1.86 -13.49
CA PRO A 247 -12.76 2.79 -13.94
C PRO A 247 -14.18 2.24 -13.71
N GLU A 248 -14.35 0.94 -13.91
CA GLU A 248 -15.61 0.23 -13.69
C GLU A 248 -16.00 0.23 -12.20
N GLY A 249 -15.05 -0.06 -11.30
CA GLY A 249 -15.28 -0.03 -9.86
C GLY A 249 -15.58 1.38 -9.34
N ALA A 250 -14.92 2.41 -9.89
CA ALA A 250 -15.24 3.80 -9.58
C ALA A 250 -16.68 4.16 -10.00
N ALA A 251 -17.07 3.76 -11.21
CA ALA A 251 -18.41 4.00 -11.73
C ALA A 251 -19.49 3.27 -10.92
N ALA A 252 -19.21 2.04 -10.45
CA ALA A 252 -20.12 1.31 -9.56
C ALA A 252 -20.33 2.03 -8.22
N ILE A 253 -19.25 2.57 -7.62
CA ILE A 253 -19.31 3.32 -6.37
C ILE A 253 -20.04 4.65 -6.56
N GLU A 254 -19.69 5.43 -7.59
CA GLU A 254 -20.32 6.73 -7.84
C GLU A 254 -21.79 6.59 -8.25
N GLY A 255 -22.12 5.56 -9.05
CA GLY A 255 -23.48 5.22 -9.44
C GLY A 255 -24.32 4.58 -8.33
N ARG A 256 -23.73 4.31 -7.15
CA ARG A 256 -24.37 3.59 -6.02
C ARG A 256 -25.03 2.28 -6.45
N LEU A 257 -24.40 1.58 -7.39
CA LEU A 257 -24.93 0.34 -7.92
C LEU A 257 -24.89 -0.74 -6.83
N ARG A 258 -25.99 -1.49 -6.72
CA ARG A 258 -26.13 -2.65 -5.85
C ARG A 258 -26.50 -3.86 -6.71
N ASP A 259 -26.18 -5.05 -6.21
CA ASP A 259 -26.67 -6.33 -6.76
C ASP A 259 -26.28 -6.61 -8.21
N GLY A 260 -24.98 -6.47 -8.53
CA GLY A 260 -24.42 -6.93 -9.81
C GLY A 260 -24.83 -6.12 -11.04
N LYS A 261 -25.50 -4.98 -10.88
CA LYS A 261 -25.79 -4.06 -11.99
C LYS A 261 -24.49 -3.42 -12.47
N ARG A 262 -24.22 -3.53 -13.78
CA ARG A 262 -23.05 -2.92 -14.42
C ARG A 262 -23.26 -1.42 -14.63
N ALA A 263 -22.19 -0.64 -14.50
CA ALA A 263 -22.21 0.78 -14.80
C ALA A 263 -22.38 1.03 -16.30
N GLY A 264 -23.09 2.10 -16.64
CA GLY A 264 -23.21 2.55 -18.03
C GLY A 264 -21.84 2.96 -18.61
N PRO A 265 -21.55 2.68 -19.90
CA PRO A 265 -20.26 2.99 -20.52
C PRO A 265 -19.84 4.46 -20.37
N GLU A 266 -20.79 5.39 -20.49
CA GLU A 266 -20.55 6.83 -20.33
C GLU A 266 -20.04 7.19 -18.94
N LEU A 267 -20.58 6.58 -17.89
CA LEU A 267 -20.15 6.82 -16.51
C LEU A 267 -18.75 6.25 -16.28
N VAL A 268 -18.43 5.09 -16.87
CA VAL A 268 -17.09 4.48 -16.80
C VAL A 268 -16.05 5.38 -17.46
N GLU A 269 -16.34 5.89 -18.65
CA GLU A 269 -15.44 6.82 -19.37
C GLU A 269 -15.26 8.13 -18.62
N LYS A 270 -16.35 8.69 -18.07
CA LYS A 270 -16.30 9.88 -17.22
C LYS A 270 -15.43 9.64 -15.99
N CYS A 271 -15.57 8.50 -15.32
CA CYS A 271 -14.74 8.13 -14.16
C CYS A 271 -13.27 7.95 -14.56
N ALA A 272 -12.97 7.25 -15.66
CA ALA A 272 -11.61 7.09 -16.15
C ALA A 272 -10.91 8.44 -16.37
N HIS A 273 -11.62 9.41 -16.94
CA HIS A 273 -11.10 10.76 -17.16
C HIS A 273 -10.94 11.56 -15.87
N GLN A 274 -11.90 11.51 -14.94
CA GLN A 274 -11.83 12.28 -13.68
C GLN A 274 -10.79 11.74 -12.69
N LEU A 275 -10.46 10.44 -12.76
CA LEU A 275 -9.45 9.82 -11.92
C LEU A 275 -8.00 10.18 -12.31
N LYS A 276 -7.79 10.81 -13.47
CA LYS A 276 -6.46 11.27 -13.96
C LYS A 276 -5.42 10.14 -13.95
N ILE A 277 -5.78 9.01 -14.56
CA ILE A 277 -5.04 7.74 -14.47
C ILE A 277 -3.89 7.61 -15.47
N THR A 278 -3.78 8.51 -16.45
CA THR A 278 -2.85 8.37 -17.58
C THR A 278 -1.40 8.61 -17.18
N ALA A 279 -0.44 8.14 -17.98
CA ALA A 279 0.98 8.42 -17.74
C ALA A 279 1.31 9.92 -17.68
N ASP A 280 0.69 10.74 -18.54
CA ASP A 280 0.89 12.19 -18.57
C ASP A 280 0.38 12.86 -17.28
N ASP A 281 -0.78 12.44 -16.79
CA ASP A 281 -1.31 12.91 -15.51
C ASP A 281 -0.37 12.55 -14.35
N ASN A 282 0.08 11.30 -14.31
CA ASN A 282 0.91 10.77 -13.24
C ASN A 282 2.31 11.40 -13.19
N VAL A 283 2.89 11.75 -14.35
CA VAL A 283 4.15 12.51 -14.43
C VAL A 283 3.93 13.97 -14.01
N ARG A 284 2.87 14.61 -14.50
CA ARG A 284 2.54 16.00 -14.14
C ARG A 284 2.29 16.16 -12.63
N MET A 285 1.66 15.19 -12.00
CA MET A 285 1.41 15.16 -10.56
C MET A 285 2.62 14.71 -9.73
N GLY A 286 3.67 14.20 -10.38
CA GLY A 286 4.93 13.81 -9.73
C GLY A 286 4.90 12.44 -9.05
N TYR A 287 3.91 11.59 -9.34
CA TYR A 287 3.95 10.20 -8.87
C TYR A 287 4.94 9.39 -9.71
N ILE A 288 4.94 9.57 -11.02
CA ILE A 288 5.88 8.91 -11.91
C ILE A 288 7.02 9.88 -12.22
N ASP A 289 8.26 9.39 -12.15
CA ASP A 289 9.45 10.20 -12.39
C ASP A 289 9.68 10.40 -13.90
N HIS A 290 9.31 9.41 -14.73
CA HIS A 290 9.49 9.47 -16.18
C HIS A 290 8.50 8.60 -16.96
N LYS A 291 8.02 9.14 -18.09
CA LYS A 291 7.19 8.41 -19.07
C LYS A 291 8.08 7.82 -20.17
N ILE A 292 7.92 6.53 -20.45
CA ILE A 292 8.57 5.82 -21.56
C ILE A 292 7.59 5.82 -22.73
N GLN A 293 7.98 6.40 -23.86
CA GLN A 293 7.11 6.50 -25.03
C GLN A 293 7.00 5.14 -25.73
N GLU A 294 5.77 4.70 -25.96
CA GLU A 294 5.45 3.51 -26.72
C GLU A 294 5.16 3.84 -28.19
N PRO A 295 5.20 2.84 -29.09
CA PRO A 295 4.68 2.96 -30.46
C PRO A 295 3.20 3.36 -30.50
N ALA A 296 2.73 3.80 -31.68
CA ALA A 296 1.33 4.15 -31.88
C ALA A 296 0.40 2.99 -31.52
N LEU A 297 -0.66 3.29 -30.78
CA LEU A 297 -1.60 2.35 -30.17
C LEU A 297 -0.93 1.31 -29.25
N GLY A 298 0.29 1.60 -28.80
CA GLY A 298 1.07 0.90 -27.79
C GLY A 298 1.99 -0.23 -28.31
N ALA A 299 2.96 -0.64 -27.47
CA ALA A 299 3.93 -1.69 -27.79
C ALA A 299 3.33 -3.12 -27.96
N ARG A 300 3.90 -3.92 -28.88
CA ARG A 300 3.55 -5.32 -29.19
C ARG A 300 4.84 -6.16 -29.24
N PRO A 301 4.78 -7.50 -29.15
CA PRO A 301 6.00 -8.34 -29.07
C PRO A 301 7.00 -8.17 -30.22
N TYR A 302 6.55 -7.75 -31.40
CA TYR A 302 7.41 -7.51 -32.56
C TYR A 302 8.01 -6.09 -32.63
N HIS A 303 7.70 -5.20 -31.69
CA HIS A 303 8.26 -3.84 -31.63
C HIS A 303 9.65 -3.82 -30.97
N TYR A 304 10.66 -4.42 -31.62
CA TYR A 304 12.03 -4.54 -31.08
C TYR A 304 12.69 -3.20 -30.71
N ASP A 305 12.40 -2.13 -31.45
CA ASP A 305 12.90 -0.78 -31.14
C ASP A 305 12.40 -0.25 -29.78
N PHE A 306 11.16 -0.60 -29.42
CA PHE A 306 10.62 -0.24 -28.12
C PHE A 306 11.36 -0.98 -26.99
N PHE A 307 11.65 -2.27 -27.14
CA PHE A 307 12.40 -3.02 -26.13
C PHE A 307 13.83 -2.50 -25.96
N ARG A 308 14.49 -2.09 -27.06
CA ARG A 308 15.79 -1.40 -27.01
C ARG A 308 15.70 -0.11 -26.20
N THR A 309 14.66 0.69 -26.42
CA THR A 309 14.40 1.92 -25.65
C THR A 309 14.12 1.61 -24.18
N LEU A 310 13.29 0.62 -23.89
CA LEU A 310 12.95 0.19 -22.54
C LEU A 310 14.19 -0.29 -21.76
N ARG A 311 15.08 -1.05 -22.40
CA ARG A 311 16.37 -1.47 -21.83
C ARG A 311 17.21 -0.27 -21.41
N GLN A 312 17.38 0.70 -22.31
CA GLN A 312 18.16 1.92 -22.03
C GLN A 312 17.54 2.73 -20.87
N GLU A 313 16.22 2.85 -20.84
CA GLU A 313 15.50 3.60 -19.80
C GLU A 313 15.61 2.97 -18.41
N VAL A 314 15.46 1.64 -18.33
CA VAL A 314 15.63 0.90 -17.08
C VAL A 314 17.08 0.98 -16.58
N ILE A 315 18.06 0.81 -17.48
CA ILE A 315 19.49 0.99 -17.17
C ILE A 315 19.77 2.40 -16.64
N ARG A 316 19.27 3.42 -17.33
CA ARG A 316 19.44 4.83 -16.95
C ARG A 316 18.87 5.10 -15.57
N ALA A 317 17.65 4.63 -15.30
CA ALA A 317 17.00 4.81 -14.00
C ALA A 317 17.82 4.17 -12.87
N THR A 318 18.33 2.96 -13.07
CA THR A 318 19.16 2.27 -12.07
C THR A 318 20.50 3.00 -11.85
N ASP A 319 21.14 3.47 -12.92
CA ASP A 319 22.36 4.27 -12.85
C ASP A 319 22.15 5.59 -12.08
N GLU A 320 21.05 6.30 -12.36
CA GLU A 320 20.70 7.54 -11.66
C GLU A 320 20.52 7.31 -10.16
N VAL A 321 19.79 6.27 -9.76
CA VAL A 321 19.57 5.93 -8.35
C VAL A 321 20.92 5.66 -7.67
N VAL A 322 21.78 4.84 -8.29
CA VAL A 322 23.08 4.47 -7.72
C VAL A 322 24.03 5.67 -7.62
N LEU A 323 24.15 6.49 -8.67
CA LEU A 323 25.03 7.66 -8.69
C LEU A 323 24.61 8.71 -7.67
N ASN A 324 23.30 8.95 -7.53
CA ASN A 324 22.73 9.88 -6.56
C ASN A 324 23.09 9.51 -5.11
N VAL A 325 23.34 8.24 -4.83
CA VAL A 325 23.56 7.74 -3.47
C VAL A 325 25.05 7.59 -3.15
N LYS A 326 25.87 7.22 -4.13
CA LYS A 326 27.33 7.07 -3.96
C LYS A 326 28.04 8.39 -3.64
N GLY A 327 27.42 9.54 -3.92
CA GLY A 327 27.99 10.85 -3.63
C GLY A 327 29.04 11.28 -4.65
N PHE A 328 28.99 10.72 -5.86
CA PHE A 328 29.72 11.28 -7.00
C PHE A 328 29.22 12.71 -7.28
N SER A 329 30.10 13.54 -7.84
CA SER A 329 29.82 14.95 -8.14
C SER A 329 28.43 15.14 -8.79
N PRO A 330 27.57 16.03 -8.26
CA PRO A 330 26.22 16.27 -8.79
C PRO A 330 26.24 16.63 -10.27
N PHE A 331 27.36 17.14 -10.79
CA PHE A 331 27.60 17.41 -12.19
C PHE A 331 27.50 16.18 -13.09
N ARG A 332 27.92 14.98 -12.63
CA ARG A 332 27.85 13.73 -13.44
C ARG A 332 26.44 13.16 -13.50
N ALA A 333 25.70 13.22 -12.40
CA ALA A 333 24.27 12.89 -12.37
C ALA A 333 23.46 13.91 -13.18
N MET A 334 23.81 15.20 -13.09
CA MET A 334 23.17 16.27 -13.87
C MET A 334 23.51 16.18 -15.36
N ALA A 335 24.71 15.69 -15.74
CA ALA A 335 25.07 15.46 -17.14
C ALA A 335 24.24 14.34 -17.77
N LEU A 336 23.94 13.27 -17.04
CA LEU A 336 22.97 12.24 -17.46
C LEU A 336 21.56 12.84 -17.61
N ARG A 337 21.13 13.69 -16.66
CA ARG A 337 19.83 14.37 -16.69
C ARG A 337 19.67 15.46 -17.74
N ARG A 338 20.73 16.20 -18.09
CA ARG A 338 20.69 17.26 -19.14
C ARG A 338 20.67 16.67 -20.55
N ARG A 339 21.06 15.41 -20.72
CA ARG A 339 20.97 14.67 -21.99
C ARG A 339 19.53 14.19 -22.30
N LYS A 340 18.57 14.48 -21.40
CA LYS A 340 17.12 14.22 -21.50
C LYS A 340 16.39 14.77 -22.74
N GLY A 341 17.00 15.69 -23.49
CA GLY A 341 16.36 16.38 -24.62
C GLY A 341 17.01 16.17 -25.99
N LYS A 342 18.02 15.30 -26.12
CA LYS A 342 18.59 14.93 -27.42
C LYS A 342 18.00 13.59 -27.89
N SER A 343 17.81 13.44 -29.19
CA SER A 343 17.35 12.21 -29.87
C SER A 343 18.07 10.99 -29.30
N ILE A 344 17.27 9.98 -28.93
CA ILE A 344 17.68 8.76 -28.23
C ILE A 344 18.62 7.88 -29.08
N GLU A 345 18.65 8.10 -30.40
CA GLU A 345 19.51 7.38 -31.36
C GLU A 345 21.01 7.67 -31.20
N ASP A 346 21.42 8.76 -30.54
CA ASP A 346 22.83 9.18 -30.43
C ASP A 346 23.47 8.92 -29.03
N LEU A 347 22.74 8.31 -28.08
CA LEU A 347 23.20 8.17 -26.70
C LEU A 347 23.55 6.72 -26.37
N ASP A 348 24.81 6.40 -26.59
CA ASP A 348 25.44 5.11 -26.27
C ASP A 348 25.63 4.94 -24.73
N LEU A 349 24.53 4.91 -23.98
CA LEU A 349 24.50 4.72 -22.52
C LEU A 349 25.12 3.38 -22.09
N GLU A 350 25.14 2.40 -23.00
CA GLU A 350 25.81 1.10 -22.79
C GLU A 350 27.32 1.24 -22.58
N ASN A 351 27.95 2.31 -23.09
CA ASN A 351 29.39 2.55 -22.98
C ASN A 351 29.84 3.01 -21.58
N ILE A 352 28.90 3.49 -20.74
CA ILE A 352 29.19 3.98 -19.39
C ILE A 352 28.90 2.87 -18.38
N HIS A 353 29.95 2.27 -17.84
CA HIS A 353 29.82 1.26 -16.78
C HIS A 353 29.67 1.92 -15.40
N VAL A 354 28.49 1.75 -14.78
CA VAL A 354 28.22 2.10 -13.37
C VAL A 354 28.06 0.82 -12.57
N ARG A 355 28.97 0.56 -11.62
CA ARG A 355 28.83 -0.60 -10.72
C ARG A 355 27.62 -0.41 -9.81
N TRP A 356 26.65 -1.32 -9.84
CA TRP A 356 25.40 -1.18 -9.06
C TRP A 356 25.49 -1.58 -7.59
N SER A 357 26.50 -2.35 -7.19
CA SER A 357 26.70 -2.70 -5.78
C SER A 357 26.91 -1.46 -4.90
N LEU A 358 26.20 -1.38 -3.77
CA LEU A 358 26.27 -0.26 -2.83
C LEU A 358 27.10 -0.60 -1.59
N SER A 359 27.81 0.39 -1.06
CA SER A 359 28.47 0.30 0.25
C SER A 359 27.47 0.56 1.39
N ARG A 360 27.77 0.14 2.63
CA ARG A 360 26.88 0.35 3.79
C ARG A 360 26.44 1.81 3.98
N LYS A 361 27.35 2.78 3.79
CA LYS A 361 27.02 4.22 3.85
C LYS A 361 26.08 4.64 2.72
N ALA A 362 26.29 4.14 1.50
CA ALA A 362 25.41 4.39 0.36
C ALA A 362 24.00 3.81 0.63
N ARG A 363 23.91 2.56 1.11
CA ARG A 363 22.63 1.92 1.47
C ARG A 363 21.78 2.78 2.43
N ASN A 364 22.38 3.32 3.49
CA ASN A 364 21.65 4.20 4.43
C ASN A 364 21.17 5.50 3.77
N ARG A 365 21.96 6.08 2.86
CA ARG A 365 21.55 7.27 2.08
C ARG A 365 20.42 6.95 1.11
N LEU A 366 20.40 5.75 0.51
CA LEU A 366 19.33 5.30 -0.38
C LEU A 366 18.00 5.27 0.38
N ILE A 367 17.95 4.59 1.53
CA ILE A 367 16.76 4.50 2.38
C ILE A 367 16.28 5.91 2.78
N ALA A 368 17.20 6.79 3.21
CA ALA A 368 16.86 8.16 3.56
C ALA A 368 16.29 8.97 2.38
N LYS A 369 16.84 8.80 1.17
CA LYS A 369 16.35 9.45 -0.05
C LYS A 369 14.99 8.92 -0.48
N ARG A 370 14.77 7.60 -0.40
CA ARG A 370 13.47 6.97 -0.67
C ARG A 370 12.39 7.52 0.25
N HIS A 371 12.68 7.60 1.54
CA HIS A 371 11.78 8.21 2.51
C HIS A 371 11.49 9.68 2.17
N ALA A 372 12.52 10.46 1.87
CA ALA A 372 12.34 11.86 1.49
C ALA A 372 11.52 12.04 0.21
N LYS A 373 11.64 11.12 -0.77
CA LYS A 373 10.83 11.09 -1.99
C LYS A 373 9.36 10.88 -1.63
N PHE A 374 9.03 9.78 -0.97
CA PHE A 374 7.63 9.44 -0.66
C PHE A 374 6.99 10.46 0.28
N ASN A 375 7.71 10.98 1.28
CA ASN A 375 7.16 12.00 2.18
C ASN A 375 6.68 13.25 1.41
N LYS A 376 7.37 13.64 0.33
CA LYS A 376 7.00 14.82 -0.49
C LYS A 376 5.77 14.60 -1.38
N LEU A 377 5.45 13.37 -1.74
CA LEU A 377 4.32 13.06 -2.61
C LEU A 377 2.99 13.50 -1.96
N SER A 378 2.05 13.98 -2.77
CA SER A 378 0.70 14.40 -2.34
C SER A 378 0.64 15.47 -1.23
N LYS A 379 1.73 16.19 -0.96
CA LYS A 379 1.71 17.32 -0.02
C LYS A 379 0.88 18.51 -0.48
N SER A 380 0.63 18.62 -1.79
CA SER A 380 -0.24 19.65 -2.38
C SER A 380 -1.71 19.25 -2.43
N ALA A 381 -2.06 18.01 -2.03
CA ALA A 381 -3.38 17.44 -2.26
C ALA A 381 -4.37 17.60 -1.10
N PHE A 382 -3.95 18.24 0.00
CA PHE A 382 -4.79 18.58 1.13
C PHE A 382 -4.71 20.08 1.44
N ILE A 383 -5.69 20.59 2.18
CA ILE A 383 -5.69 21.98 2.61
C ILE A 383 -5.08 22.04 4.01
N ASP A 384 -4.05 22.87 4.17
CA ASP A 384 -3.51 23.25 5.48
C ASP A 384 -3.82 24.72 5.70
N ARG A 385 -4.64 25.05 6.72
CA ARG A 385 -4.98 26.45 7.04
C ARG A 385 -4.02 27.09 8.04
N ARG A 386 -2.96 26.41 8.48
CA ARG A 386 -1.95 27.00 9.38
C ARG A 386 -1.24 28.14 8.66
N PRO A 387 -1.08 29.33 9.27
CA PRO A 387 -0.36 30.42 8.64
C PRO A 387 1.14 30.08 8.50
N ILE A 388 1.79 30.62 7.46
CA ILE A 388 3.17 30.26 7.08
C ILE A 388 4.15 30.44 8.24
N HIS A 389 4.05 31.54 9.00
CA HIS A 389 4.90 31.79 10.16
C HIS A 389 4.76 30.70 11.23
N ARG A 390 3.55 30.15 11.44
CA ARG A 390 3.30 29.08 12.42
C ARG A 390 3.83 27.73 11.92
N ARG A 391 3.83 27.48 10.60
CA ARG A 391 4.48 26.30 10.00
C ARG A 391 5.99 26.35 10.15
N VAL A 392 6.58 27.53 9.88
CA VAL A 392 8.01 27.77 10.01
C VAL A 392 8.43 27.72 11.47
N ALA A 393 7.67 28.33 12.38
CA ALA A 393 7.91 28.24 13.82
C ALA A 393 7.77 26.81 14.33
N ALA A 394 6.74 26.06 13.92
CA ALA A 394 6.61 24.64 14.24
C ALA A 394 7.82 23.86 13.74
N TRP A 395 8.29 24.11 12.51
CA TRP A 395 9.48 23.47 11.97
C TRP A 395 10.77 23.82 12.77
N PHE A 396 10.95 25.07 13.19
CA PHE A 396 12.09 25.50 14.01
C PHE A 396 12.05 24.93 15.43
N VAL A 397 10.89 24.99 16.10
CA VAL A 397 10.66 24.39 17.42
C VAL A 397 10.85 22.88 17.34
N GLU A 398 10.38 22.25 16.27
CA GLU A 398 10.58 20.82 16.02
C GLU A 398 12.04 20.45 15.81
N LYS A 399 12.80 21.23 15.04
CA LYS A 399 14.27 21.04 14.91
C LYS A 399 15.00 21.26 16.25
N GLY A 400 14.57 22.24 17.03
CA GLY A 400 15.07 22.49 18.37
C GLY A 400 14.79 21.32 19.32
N TRP A 401 13.60 20.72 19.24
CA TRP A 401 13.25 19.53 20.02
C TRP A 401 13.98 18.27 19.55
N ASP A 402 14.18 18.10 18.24
CA ASP A 402 14.94 16.98 17.68
C ASP A 402 16.41 17.03 18.12
N THR A 403 17.02 18.22 18.12
CA THR A 403 18.38 18.40 18.62
C THR A 403 18.45 18.19 20.14
N TYR A 404 17.52 18.74 20.91
CA TYR A 404 17.42 18.50 22.36
C TYR A 404 17.23 17.01 22.69
N SER A 405 16.31 16.32 22.01
CA SER A 405 16.01 14.90 22.22
C SER A 405 17.20 14.02 21.83
N TYR A 406 17.89 14.34 20.73
CA TYR A 406 19.12 13.67 20.31
C TYR A 406 20.24 13.83 21.37
N PHE A 407 20.47 15.04 21.87
CA PHE A 407 21.48 15.29 22.90
C PHE A 407 21.12 14.66 24.24
N LYS A 408 19.89 14.86 24.72
CA LYS A 408 19.44 14.36 26.03
C LYS A 408 19.34 12.84 26.06
N TYR A 409 18.89 12.22 24.98
CA TYR A 409 18.50 10.81 25.02
C TYR A 409 19.24 9.88 24.07
N ASP A 410 19.88 10.32 22.98
CA ASP A 410 20.68 9.42 22.11
C ASP A 410 22.17 9.44 22.48
N LEU A 411 22.73 10.62 22.78
CA LEU A 411 24.13 10.74 23.23
C LEU A 411 24.33 10.07 24.60
N TRP A 412 23.40 10.31 25.54
CA TRP A 412 23.46 9.76 26.89
C TRP A 412 23.17 8.24 26.91
N ARG A 413 22.25 7.75 26.07
CA ARG A 413 21.81 6.34 26.05
C ARG A 413 22.79 5.38 25.37
N SER A 414 23.63 5.86 24.44
CA SER A 414 24.78 5.06 23.93
C SER A 414 25.71 4.63 25.07
N HIS A 415 25.94 5.54 26.03
CA HIS A 415 26.78 5.28 27.19
C HIS A 415 26.01 4.49 28.26
N GLN A 416 24.75 4.83 28.52
CA GLN A 416 23.93 4.16 29.54
C GLN A 416 23.54 2.72 29.16
N LYS A 417 23.28 2.41 27.88
CA LYS A 417 22.98 1.04 27.43
C LYS A 417 24.19 0.12 27.53
N LYS A 418 25.39 0.61 27.19
CA LYS A 418 26.62 -0.18 27.39
C LYS A 418 26.87 -0.46 28.88
N LEU A 419 26.60 0.53 29.73
CA LEU A 419 26.75 0.40 31.18
C LEU A 419 25.70 -0.53 31.79
N MET A 420 24.42 -0.40 31.41
CA MET A 420 23.37 -1.33 31.86
C MET A 420 23.58 -2.75 31.36
N TYR A 421 24.01 -2.95 30.11
CA TYR A 421 24.27 -4.28 29.57
C TYR A 421 25.45 -4.94 30.30
N ALA A 422 26.53 -4.18 30.54
CA ALA A 422 27.64 -4.66 31.35
C ALA A 422 27.23 -4.94 32.80
N VAL A 423 26.37 -4.12 33.41
CA VAL A 423 25.88 -4.34 34.78
C VAL A 423 24.91 -5.52 34.85
N GLU A 424 24.05 -5.74 33.86
CA GLU A 424 23.14 -6.89 33.80
C GLU A 424 23.88 -8.20 33.48
N GLU A 425 24.87 -8.19 32.59
CA GLU A 425 25.76 -9.35 32.36
C GLU A 425 26.57 -9.67 33.63
N VAL A 426 27.10 -8.65 34.30
CA VAL A 426 27.82 -8.82 35.57
C VAL A 426 26.87 -9.25 36.70
N ASP A 427 25.61 -8.79 36.76
CA ASP A 427 24.63 -9.24 37.77
C ASP A 427 24.13 -10.66 37.47
N ALA A 428 23.98 -11.03 36.20
CA ALA A 428 23.66 -12.40 35.78
C ALA A 428 24.82 -13.37 36.08
N GLU A 429 26.06 -12.97 35.78
CA GLU A 429 27.27 -13.73 36.13
C GLU A 429 27.50 -13.75 37.65
N ALA A 430 27.25 -12.65 38.35
CA ALA A 430 27.36 -12.56 39.81
C ALA A 430 26.28 -13.37 40.52
N ARG A 431 25.07 -13.52 39.98
CA ARG A 431 24.05 -14.45 40.52
C ARG A 431 24.45 -15.90 40.32
N VAL A 432 25.03 -16.26 39.18
CA VAL A 432 25.54 -17.62 38.92
C VAL A 432 26.78 -17.94 39.79
N LEU A 433 27.65 -16.96 40.04
CA LEU A 433 28.78 -17.08 40.96
C LEU A 433 28.35 -17.07 42.43
N MET A 434 27.39 -16.22 42.81
CA MET A 434 26.85 -16.19 44.17
C MET A 434 26.12 -17.47 44.54
N ASP A 435 25.45 -18.14 43.60
CA ASP A 435 24.79 -19.43 43.88
C ASP A 435 25.81 -20.57 44.10
N LYS A 436 27.01 -20.50 43.50
CA LYS A 436 28.12 -21.41 43.82
C LYS A 436 28.80 -21.10 45.16
N VAL A 437 28.84 -19.84 45.57
CA VAL A 437 29.49 -19.40 46.82
C VAL A 437 28.57 -19.52 48.04
N LYS A 438 27.24 -19.59 47.86
CA LYS A 438 26.26 -19.72 48.95
C LYS A 438 25.97 -21.16 49.41
N GLY A 439 26.77 -22.14 48.97
CA GLY A 439 26.72 -23.54 49.43
C GLY A 439 26.98 -23.75 50.94
N PRO A 440 27.91 -23.01 51.59
CA PRO A 440 28.16 -23.20 53.03
C PRO A 440 27.36 -22.27 53.96
N TRP A 441 26.82 -21.15 53.47
CA TRP A 441 26.24 -20.09 54.32
C TRP A 441 24.73 -20.23 54.60
N LYS A 442 24.02 -21.12 53.90
CA LYS A 442 22.58 -21.39 54.14
C LYS A 442 22.27 -22.23 55.39
N LYS A 443 23.28 -22.62 56.19
CA LYS A 443 23.09 -23.36 57.45
C LYS A 443 23.04 -22.50 58.72
N LEU A 444 23.24 -21.17 58.65
CA LEU A 444 23.34 -20.33 59.86
C LEU A 444 22.22 -19.28 60.04
N THR A 445 21.24 -19.18 59.15
CA THR A 445 20.11 -18.25 59.30
C THR A 445 18.79 -18.99 59.18
N LYS A 446 18.43 -19.70 60.27
CA LYS A 446 17.10 -20.32 60.43
C LYS A 446 16.48 -19.86 61.75
N ALA A 447 16.28 -18.56 61.86
CA ALA A 447 15.41 -17.94 62.86
C ALA A 447 15.19 -16.47 62.48
N ILE A 448 14.17 -16.19 61.68
CA ILE A 448 13.36 -14.95 61.60
C ILE A 448 12.24 -15.25 60.60
N PRO A 449 10.96 -15.04 60.94
CA PRO A 449 9.86 -15.29 60.03
C PRO A 449 9.75 -14.14 59.02
N ALA A 450 10.01 -14.44 57.74
CA ALA A 450 9.73 -13.50 56.65
C ALA A 450 8.38 -13.86 56.02
N SER A 451 7.37 -13.04 56.33
CA SER A 451 6.09 -13.01 55.63
C SER A 451 6.29 -12.48 54.21
N SER A 452 6.02 -13.33 53.22
CA SER A 452 5.33 -13.03 51.96
C SER A 452 5.66 -14.17 50.99
N SER A 453 4.63 -14.91 50.63
CA SER A 453 4.62 -16.05 49.72
C SER A 453 5.32 -15.73 48.39
N LYS A 454 6.54 -16.26 48.23
CA LYS A 454 7.19 -16.37 46.91
C LYS A 454 6.33 -17.14 45.89
N ALA A 455 5.46 -18.02 46.39
CA ALA A 455 4.55 -18.82 45.58
C ALA A 455 3.49 -17.99 44.83
N ASP A 456 3.11 -16.80 45.34
CA ASP A 456 2.08 -15.98 44.68
C ASP A 456 2.68 -15.17 43.52
N LYS A 457 3.94 -14.72 43.61
CA LYS A 457 4.64 -14.04 42.51
C LYS A 457 5.02 -14.97 41.36
N GLU A 458 5.33 -16.24 41.63
CA GLU A 458 5.57 -17.23 40.57
C GLU A 458 4.28 -17.70 39.89
N LYS A 459 3.15 -17.66 40.60
CA LYS A 459 1.80 -17.86 40.01
C LYS A 459 1.38 -16.71 39.10
N GLU A 460 1.60 -15.45 39.48
CA GLU A 460 1.28 -14.29 38.62
C GLU A 460 2.03 -14.31 37.27
N LEU A 461 3.25 -14.85 37.23
CA LEU A 461 4.08 -14.88 36.02
C LEU A 461 3.72 -16.02 35.04
N THR A 462 2.88 -16.98 35.45
CA THR A 462 2.63 -18.22 34.69
C THR A 462 1.15 -18.46 34.34
N MET A 463 0.22 -17.62 34.79
CA MET A 463 -1.19 -17.77 34.46
C MET A 463 -1.56 -17.03 33.17
N LEU A 464 -2.15 -17.78 32.21
CA LEU A 464 -2.97 -17.21 31.14
C LEU A 464 -4.12 -16.45 31.80
N SER A 465 -4.28 -15.17 31.41
CA SER A 465 -5.33 -14.23 31.85
C SER A 465 -6.58 -14.92 32.42
N GLN A 466 -6.65 -15.05 33.76
CA GLN A 466 -7.91 -15.35 34.42
C GLN A 466 -8.67 -14.05 34.64
N TRP A 467 -9.99 -14.18 34.62
CA TRP A 467 -10.92 -13.08 34.84
C TRP A 467 -10.80 -12.62 36.28
N ASP A 468 -10.29 -11.41 36.50
CA ASP A 468 -10.46 -10.73 37.77
C ASP A 468 -11.92 -10.27 37.87
N GLU A 469 -12.74 -10.99 38.66
CA GLU A 469 -14.12 -10.61 38.96
C GLU A 469 -14.20 -9.26 39.73
N GLU A 470 -13.08 -8.76 40.26
CA GLU A 470 -13.01 -7.55 41.08
C GLU A 470 -12.95 -6.24 40.29
N ASP A 471 -12.72 -6.26 38.97
CA ASP A 471 -12.77 -5.06 38.10
C ASP A 471 -14.16 -4.87 37.44
N GLN A 472 -15.22 -5.46 38.02
CA GLN A 472 -16.60 -5.05 37.73
C GLN A 472 -16.83 -3.66 38.32
N GLY A 473 -16.32 -2.65 37.62
CA GLY A 473 -16.53 -1.25 37.91
C GLY A 473 -18.02 -0.94 37.99
N LYS A 474 -18.56 -0.91 39.21
CA LYS A 474 -19.67 0.00 39.53
C LYS A 474 -19.14 1.42 39.35
N GLY A 475 -19.35 2.02 38.18
CA GLY A 475 -18.95 3.41 37.91
C GLY A 475 -19.32 3.88 36.51
N GLN A 476 -20.30 4.80 36.43
CA GLN A 476 -20.81 5.47 35.23
C GLN A 476 -19.75 5.76 34.15
N TRP A 477 -20.07 5.41 32.90
CA TRP A 477 -19.33 5.86 31.72
C TRP A 477 -19.30 7.39 31.66
N SER A 478 -18.13 7.97 31.37
CA SER A 478 -17.96 9.43 31.28
C SER A 478 -18.75 10.05 30.12
N TYR A 479 -18.89 9.30 29.02
CA TYR A 479 -19.78 9.64 27.92
C TYR A 479 -20.85 8.57 27.75
N ILE A 480 -22.11 8.99 27.82
CA ILE A 480 -23.29 8.16 27.57
C ILE A 480 -23.78 8.46 26.16
N SER A 481 -24.04 7.41 25.36
CA SER A 481 -24.55 7.60 24.00
C SER A 481 -25.92 8.28 24.04
N PRO A 482 -26.19 9.24 23.14
CA PRO A 482 -27.52 9.86 23.02
C PRO A 482 -28.64 8.84 22.80
N ARG A 483 -28.33 7.67 22.22
CA ARG A 483 -29.26 6.56 21.99
C ARG A 483 -29.79 5.94 23.30
N ALA A 484 -29.12 6.17 24.42
CA ALA A 484 -29.62 5.77 25.74
C ALA A 484 -30.85 6.58 26.19
N LYS A 485 -31.17 7.69 25.51
CA LYS A 485 -32.38 8.48 25.79
C LYS A 485 -33.62 7.94 25.10
N ASP A 486 -33.46 7.05 24.12
CA ASP A 486 -34.58 6.44 23.41
C ASP A 486 -35.22 5.40 24.33
N ASP A 487 -36.47 5.62 24.76
CA ASP A 487 -37.22 4.62 25.53
C ASP A 487 -37.84 3.56 24.60
N ARG A 488 -37.02 2.61 24.15
CA ARG A 488 -37.46 1.50 23.28
C ARG A 488 -36.70 0.22 23.55
N ALA A 489 -37.36 -0.91 23.29
CA ALA A 489 -36.71 -2.20 23.19
C ALA A 489 -35.98 -2.35 21.85
N ILE A 490 -34.79 -2.94 21.88
CA ILE A 490 -33.96 -3.23 20.70
C ILE A 490 -33.69 -4.74 20.68
N THR A 491 -34.14 -5.38 19.61
CA THR A 491 -33.85 -6.79 19.38
C THR A 491 -32.42 -6.99 18.89
N CYS A 492 -31.74 -7.99 19.45
CA CYS A 492 -30.40 -8.35 19.01
C CYS A 492 -30.43 -8.99 17.61
N PRO A 493 -29.52 -8.63 16.68
CA PRO A 493 -29.41 -9.30 15.38
C PRO A 493 -29.13 -10.81 15.48
N ASN A 494 -28.61 -11.25 16.62
CA ASN A 494 -28.30 -12.64 16.91
C ASN A 494 -29.42 -13.34 17.72
N SER A 495 -30.61 -12.73 17.84
CA SER A 495 -31.71 -13.30 18.62
C SER A 495 -32.12 -14.68 18.10
N ASP A 496 -32.28 -14.83 16.77
CA ASP A 496 -32.68 -16.09 16.15
C ASP A 496 -31.68 -17.24 16.37
N THR A 497 -30.40 -16.92 16.54
CA THR A 497 -29.32 -17.92 16.68
C THR A 497 -28.98 -18.24 18.13
N HIS A 498 -29.09 -17.25 19.03
CA HIS A 498 -28.65 -17.38 20.43
C HIS A 498 -29.80 -17.24 21.44
N GLY A 499 -31.05 -17.04 21.01
CA GLY A 499 -32.21 -16.85 21.89
C GLY A 499 -32.09 -15.60 22.76
N CYS A 500 -31.58 -14.50 22.20
CA CYS A 500 -31.35 -13.27 22.96
C CYS A 500 -32.67 -12.59 23.33
N GLN A 501 -32.78 -12.12 24.57
CA GLN A 501 -33.90 -11.27 24.98
C GLN A 501 -33.79 -9.88 24.35
N ASP A 502 -34.93 -9.19 24.25
CA ASP A 502 -34.97 -7.79 23.85
C ASP A 502 -34.28 -6.92 24.90
N LEU A 503 -33.45 -5.98 24.42
CA LEU A 503 -32.61 -5.14 25.28
C LEU A 503 -33.21 -3.75 25.37
N TRP A 504 -33.36 -3.21 26.57
CA TRP A 504 -33.83 -1.83 26.73
C TRP A 504 -32.70 -0.86 26.36
N ALA A 505 -33.00 0.10 25.48
CA ALA A 505 -31.99 1.00 24.93
C ALA A 505 -31.25 1.87 25.98
N PRO A 506 -31.89 2.40 27.03
CA PRO A 506 -31.21 3.09 28.12
C PRO A 506 -30.15 2.22 28.80
N ASP A 507 -30.46 0.97 29.13
CA ASP A 507 -29.52 0.05 29.76
C ASP A 507 -28.42 -0.37 28.77
N LEU A 508 -28.81 -0.71 27.54
CA LEU A 508 -27.87 -1.18 26.51
C LEU A 508 -26.78 -0.14 26.24
N PHE A 509 -27.16 1.11 26.00
CA PHE A 509 -26.23 2.18 25.63
C PHE A 509 -25.70 2.98 26.83
N GLY A 510 -26.39 2.91 27.96
CA GLY A 510 -26.05 3.61 29.19
C GLY A 510 -25.16 2.80 30.12
N GLU A 511 -25.44 1.51 30.33
CA GLU A 511 -24.70 0.66 31.27
C GLU A 511 -23.82 -0.36 30.57
N TYR A 512 -24.34 -1.04 29.55
CA TYR A 512 -23.65 -2.15 28.89
C TYR A 512 -22.74 -1.73 27.72
N ALA A 513 -22.48 -0.44 27.54
CA ALA A 513 -21.61 0.08 26.48
C ALA A 513 -21.99 -0.37 25.06
N GLY A 514 -23.28 -0.65 24.81
CA GLY A 514 -23.79 -1.17 23.55
C GLY A 514 -23.41 -2.63 23.30
N VAL A 515 -23.19 -3.43 24.35
CA VAL A 515 -22.91 -4.87 24.29
C VAL A 515 -24.15 -5.64 24.74
N CYS A 516 -24.56 -6.65 23.98
CA CYS A 516 -25.63 -7.56 24.36
C CYS A 516 -25.17 -8.48 25.49
N ASN A 517 -25.92 -8.54 26.60
CA ASN A 517 -25.58 -9.38 27.75
C ASN A 517 -25.66 -10.88 27.46
N SER A 518 -26.53 -11.30 26.54
CA SER A 518 -26.74 -12.72 26.24
C SER A 518 -25.68 -13.29 25.30
N CYS A 519 -25.46 -12.68 24.12
CA CYS A 519 -24.54 -13.22 23.11
C CYS A 519 -23.23 -12.43 22.98
N GLY A 520 -23.08 -11.29 23.67
CA GLY A 520 -21.90 -10.43 23.52
C GLY A 520 -21.79 -9.77 22.14
N HIS A 521 -22.90 -9.60 21.41
CA HIS A 521 -22.91 -8.81 20.17
C HIS A 521 -22.69 -7.34 20.51
N HIS A 522 -21.77 -6.68 19.81
CA HIS A 522 -21.52 -5.26 20.00
C HIS A 522 -22.27 -4.46 18.95
N PHE A 523 -23.23 -3.66 19.40
CA PHE A 523 -23.92 -2.71 18.54
C PHE A 523 -22.96 -1.58 18.14
N PRO A 524 -23.14 -0.97 16.96
CA PRO A 524 -22.37 0.20 16.56
C PRO A 524 -22.53 1.34 17.57
N MET A 525 -21.40 1.87 18.03
CA MET A 525 -21.31 3.00 18.95
C MET A 525 -20.69 4.20 18.25
N GLU A 526 -20.92 5.40 18.78
CA GLU A 526 -20.31 6.62 18.25
C GLU A 526 -18.81 6.70 18.62
N TYR A 527 -18.01 7.29 17.74
CA TYR A 527 -16.57 7.44 17.97
C TYR A 527 -16.24 8.25 19.25
N GLN A 528 -17.14 9.17 19.65
CA GLN A 528 -17.01 9.97 20.87
C GLN A 528 -17.03 9.09 22.13
N TRP A 529 -17.83 8.01 22.14
CA TRP A 529 -17.89 7.12 23.29
C TRP A 529 -16.50 6.56 23.61
N TYR A 530 -15.76 6.15 22.59
CA TYR A 530 -14.41 5.62 22.76
C TYR A 530 -13.40 6.68 23.17
N MET A 531 -13.48 7.88 22.56
CA MET A 531 -12.60 8.99 22.92
C MET A 531 -12.73 9.35 24.40
N HIS A 532 -13.94 9.34 24.96
CA HIS A 532 -14.15 9.74 26.35
C HIS A 532 -14.03 8.60 27.37
N ASN A 533 -14.25 7.34 26.97
CA ASN A 533 -14.27 6.21 27.91
C ASN A 533 -13.00 5.35 27.89
N ILE A 534 -12.21 5.34 26.81
CA ILE A 534 -10.93 4.61 26.76
C ILE A 534 -9.80 5.42 27.41
N PHE A 535 -9.79 6.73 27.20
CA PHE A 535 -8.73 7.62 27.66
C PHE A 535 -9.07 8.26 29.00
N ASP A 536 -8.05 8.69 29.73
CA ASP A 536 -8.22 9.34 31.03
C ASP A 536 -9.03 10.66 30.85
N PRO A 537 -9.99 10.96 31.74
CA PRO A 537 -10.83 12.16 31.63
C PRO A 537 -10.02 13.45 31.51
N GLY A 538 -10.37 14.30 30.54
CA GLY A 538 -9.69 15.57 30.29
C GLY A 538 -8.25 15.45 29.77
N SER A 539 -7.78 14.27 29.38
CA SER A 539 -6.41 14.07 28.89
C SER A 539 -6.22 14.32 27.39
N ILE A 540 -7.32 14.42 26.62
CA ILE A 540 -7.28 14.51 25.16
C ILE A 540 -6.84 15.92 24.74
N PHE A 541 -5.74 15.99 24.00
CA PHE A 541 -5.25 17.19 23.36
C PHE A 541 -5.14 16.96 21.85
N GLU A 542 -6.12 17.46 21.09
CA GLU A 542 -6.12 17.34 19.64
C GLU A 542 -5.08 18.27 18.99
N PHE A 543 -4.44 17.78 17.93
CA PHE A 543 -3.53 18.55 17.09
C PHE A 543 -3.80 18.26 15.61
N ASN A 544 -3.34 19.14 14.72
CA ASN A 544 -3.59 19.10 13.27
C ASN A 544 -5.06 19.28 12.88
N THR A 545 -5.87 19.95 13.71
CA THR A 545 -7.27 20.30 13.39
C THR A 545 -7.37 21.17 12.13
N GLU A 546 -6.30 21.87 11.75
CA GLU A 546 -6.26 22.77 10.60
C GLU A 546 -6.04 22.06 9.25
N VAL A 547 -5.70 20.76 9.26
CA VAL A 547 -5.53 19.96 8.04
C VAL A 547 -6.89 19.39 7.62
N GLU A 548 -7.30 19.66 6.39
CA GLU A 548 -8.63 19.36 5.87
C GLU A 548 -8.57 18.56 4.56
N SER A 549 -9.54 17.66 4.36
CA SER A 549 -9.72 16.97 3.08
C SER A 549 -10.10 17.96 1.98
N ALA A 550 -9.61 17.72 0.77
CA ALA A 550 -9.74 18.60 -0.39
C ALA A 550 -10.12 17.80 -1.66
N ASN A 551 -10.34 18.51 -2.77
CA ASN A 551 -10.61 17.94 -4.09
C ASN A 551 -9.43 18.19 -5.06
N PRO A 552 -8.29 17.50 -4.91
CA PRO A 552 -7.08 17.79 -5.68
C PRO A 552 -7.21 17.47 -7.17
N LEU A 553 -8.17 16.64 -7.57
CA LEU A 553 -8.40 16.26 -8.97
C LEU A 553 -9.47 17.13 -9.66
N GLY A 554 -10.19 17.97 -8.90
CA GLY A 554 -11.39 18.62 -9.41
C GLY A 554 -12.49 17.60 -9.78
N PHE A 555 -12.60 16.51 -9.01
CA PHE A 555 -13.61 15.48 -9.22
C PHE A 555 -15.00 16.08 -9.08
N GLU A 556 -15.88 15.80 -10.03
CA GLU A 556 -17.14 16.52 -10.16
C GLU A 556 -18.10 16.23 -9.01
N GLY A 557 -18.69 17.29 -8.45
CA GLY A 557 -19.61 17.19 -7.32
C GLY A 557 -18.97 16.73 -6.00
N PHE A 558 -17.64 16.55 -5.96
CA PHE A 558 -16.96 16.07 -4.76
C PHE A 558 -16.85 17.15 -3.67
N ASP A 559 -16.68 18.42 -4.04
CA ASP A 559 -16.63 19.54 -3.07
C ASP A 559 -17.92 19.64 -2.24
N LEU A 560 -19.08 19.59 -2.90
CA LEU A 560 -20.39 19.58 -2.23
C LEU A 560 -20.52 18.39 -1.28
N LYS A 561 -20.09 17.20 -1.72
CA LYS A 561 -20.11 15.98 -0.91
C LYS A 561 -19.15 16.07 0.29
N LEU A 562 -18.05 16.81 0.19
CA LEU A 562 -17.13 17.08 1.30
C LEU A 562 -17.73 18.08 2.29
N GLU A 563 -18.31 19.18 1.81
CA GLU A 563 -18.97 20.18 2.66
C GLU A 563 -20.14 19.59 3.44
N GLN A 564 -20.97 18.77 2.80
CA GLN A 564 -22.03 18.02 3.49
C GLN A 564 -21.49 17.12 4.61
N ALA A 565 -20.37 16.44 4.37
CA ALA A 565 -19.74 15.60 5.39
C ALA A 565 -19.17 16.43 6.54
N LYS A 566 -18.54 17.58 6.23
CA LYS A 566 -18.03 18.53 7.23
C LYS A 566 -19.17 19.09 8.09
N ASN A 567 -20.26 19.53 7.47
CA ASN A 567 -21.42 20.08 8.18
C ASN A 567 -22.13 19.03 9.04
N LYS A 568 -22.26 17.80 8.55
CA LYS A 568 -22.92 16.70 9.29
C LYS A 568 -22.11 16.25 10.51
N THR A 569 -20.79 16.21 10.41
CA THR A 569 -19.93 15.61 11.46
C THR A 569 -19.24 16.64 12.35
N GLY A 570 -19.15 17.90 11.91
CA GLY A 570 -18.29 18.92 12.52
C GLY A 570 -16.79 18.69 12.29
N LEU A 571 -16.40 17.61 11.59
CA LEU A 571 -15.02 17.25 11.34
C LEU A 571 -14.53 17.77 9.99
N LYS A 572 -13.23 18.04 9.88
CA LYS A 572 -12.59 18.53 8.65
C LYS A 572 -12.01 17.44 7.75
N SER A 573 -11.82 16.24 8.31
CA SER A 573 -11.32 15.03 7.66
C SER A 573 -11.81 13.80 8.43
N SER A 574 -11.64 12.59 7.87
CA SER A 574 -11.99 11.37 8.61
C SER A 574 -10.96 10.97 9.67
N CYS A 575 -9.74 11.53 9.62
CA CYS A 575 -8.70 11.27 10.61
C CYS A 575 -8.63 12.38 11.66
N THR A 576 -8.65 11.99 12.93
CA THR A 576 -8.43 12.88 14.09
C THR A 576 -7.18 12.42 14.82
N THR A 577 -6.31 13.35 15.20
CA THR A 577 -5.03 13.04 15.84
C THR A 577 -4.90 13.79 17.15
N PHE A 578 -4.59 13.07 18.24
CA PHE A 578 -4.52 13.67 19.57
C PHE A 578 -3.49 12.97 20.45
N GLU A 579 -3.06 13.69 21.48
CA GLU A 579 -2.37 13.10 22.63
C GLU A 579 -3.39 12.78 23.71
N ALA A 580 -3.19 11.68 24.42
CA ALA A 580 -4.05 11.29 25.53
C ALA A 580 -3.24 10.54 26.58
N ARG A 581 -3.89 10.19 27.69
CA ARG A 581 -3.36 9.26 28.68
C ARG A 581 -4.28 8.05 28.81
N ILE A 582 -3.69 6.88 29.05
CA ILE A 582 -4.39 5.67 29.46
C ILE A 582 -3.70 5.20 30.73
N ASN A 583 -4.39 5.25 31.87
CA ASN A 583 -3.82 4.88 33.17
C ASN A 583 -2.47 5.57 33.42
N ASN A 584 -2.41 6.89 33.19
CA ASN A 584 -1.22 7.76 33.26
C ASN A 584 -0.12 7.52 32.20
N VAL A 585 -0.22 6.51 31.34
CA VAL A 585 0.71 6.34 30.21
C VAL A 585 0.34 7.33 29.10
N LYS A 586 1.26 8.22 28.74
CA LYS A 586 1.07 9.20 27.65
C LYS A 586 1.16 8.51 26.30
N VAL A 587 0.16 8.69 25.46
CA VAL A 587 0.05 8.07 24.14
C VAL A 587 -0.26 9.10 23.07
N VAL A 588 0.17 8.83 21.83
CA VAL A 588 -0.30 9.53 20.65
C VAL A 588 -1.29 8.62 19.93
N VAL A 589 -2.41 9.17 19.49
CA VAL A 589 -3.50 8.42 18.87
C VAL A 589 -3.85 9.04 17.53
N ALA A 590 -4.03 8.20 16.52
CA ALA A 590 -4.67 8.54 15.26
C ALA A 590 -5.96 7.74 15.11
N THR A 591 -7.08 8.43 14.97
CA THR A 591 -8.40 7.81 14.90
C THR A 591 -9.04 7.98 13.53
N LEU A 592 -9.43 6.88 12.88
CA LEU A 592 -10.19 6.90 11.62
C LEU A 592 -11.69 6.81 11.89
N ILE A 593 -12.42 7.87 11.57
CA ILE A 593 -13.81 8.11 11.96
C ILE A 593 -14.77 7.79 10.80
N ALA A 594 -15.49 6.68 10.93
CA ALA A 594 -16.40 6.17 9.90
C ALA A 594 -17.52 7.15 9.48
N PRO A 595 -18.17 7.92 10.40
CA PRO A 595 -19.18 8.90 10.02
C PRO A 595 -18.74 9.92 8.95
N PHE A 596 -17.45 10.26 8.89
CA PHE A 596 -16.91 11.11 7.83
C PHE A 596 -16.60 10.25 6.59
N ARG A 597 -17.57 10.16 5.68
CA ARG A 597 -17.43 9.46 4.38
C ARG A 597 -16.87 8.04 4.50
N GLY A 598 -17.39 7.27 5.44
CA GLY A 598 -17.00 5.88 5.67
C GLY A 598 -15.59 5.73 6.25
N GLY A 599 -14.98 6.78 6.79
CA GLY A 599 -13.60 6.71 7.29
C GLY A 599 -12.57 6.51 6.19
N THR A 600 -12.89 6.93 4.97
CA THR A 600 -12.00 6.80 3.81
C THR A 600 -10.74 7.65 4.00
N VAL A 601 -9.60 7.12 3.55
CA VAL A 601 -8.28 7.75 3.70
C VAL A 601 -7.86 8.42 2.40
N GLY A 602 -7.65 9.74 2.45
CA GLY A 602 -7.04 10.54 1.39
C GLY A 602 -5.76 11.22 1.88
N ALA A 603 -5.30 12.23 1.14
CA ALA A 603 -4.05 12.93 1.38
C ALA A 603 -4.01 13.64 2.75
N ALA A 604 -5.14 14.21 3.19
CA ALA A 604 -5.24 14.89 4.48
C ALA A 604 -5.10 13.91 5.65
N GLU A 605 -5.79 12.78 5.57
CA GLU A 605 -5.73 11.72 6.58
C GLU A 605 -4.34 11.09 6.67
N GLY A 606 -3.72 10.82 5.52
CA GLY A 606 -2.36 10.31 5.45
C GLY A 606 -1.34 11.28 6.05
N GLU A 607 -1.44 12.57 5.75
CA GLU A 607 -0.57 13.59 6.34
C GLU A 607 -0.76 13.70 7.86
N LYS A 608 -2.01 13.71 8.36
CA LYS A 608 -2.27 13.72 9.82
C LYS A 608 -1.65 12.50 10.49
N PHE A 609 -1.82 11.32 9.89
CA PHE A 609 -1.27 10.08 10.42
C PHE A 609 0.27 10.10 10.45
N ILE A 610 0.93 10.59 9.40
CA ILE A 610 2.40 10.73 9.35
C ILE A 610 2.88 11.70 10.43
N GLN A 611 2.24 12.87 10.56
CA GLN A 611 2.59 13.85 11.59
C GLN A 611 2.38 13.29 13.01
N ALA A 612 1.35 12.46 13.23
CA ALA A 612 1.14 11.77 14.49
C ALA A 612 2.25 10.75 14.79
N ALA A 613 2.63 9.93 13.80
CA ALA A 613 3.74 8.96 13.95
C ALA A 613 5.09 9.66 14.21
N GLU A 614 5.37 10.77 13.51
CA GLU A 614 6.56 11.58 13.76
C GLU A 614 6.54 12.23 15.14
N ARG A 615 5.38 12.73 15.59
CA ARG A 615 5.22 13.29 16.93
C ARG A 615 5.40 12.25 18.02
N ALA A 616 4.85 11.04 17.85
CA ALA A 616 5.05 9.91 18.75
C ALA A 616 6.53 9.54 18.85
N LYS A 617 7.23 9.47 17.70
CA LYS A 617 8.68 9.24 17.64
C LYS A 617 9.47 10.30 18.42
N LYS A 618 9.17 11.58 18.19
CA LYS A 618 9.89 12.72 18.81
C LYS A 618 9.68 12.78 20.32
N LYS A 619 8.42 12.60 20.76
CA LYS A 619 8.04 12.61 22.18
C LYS A 619 8.35 11.31 22.90
N ARG A 620 8.71 10.26 22.16
CA ARG A 620 8.95 8.93 22.68
C ARG A 620 7.71 8.35 23.38
N PHE A 621 6.54 8.51 22.77
CA PHE A 621 5.27 7.94 23.25
C PHE A 621 4.86 6.73 22.40
N PRO A 622 4.13 5.75 22.96
CA PRO A 622 3.41 4.75 22.18
C PRO A 622 2.49 5.43 21.16
N PHE A 623 2.31 4.77 20.02
CA PHE A 623 1.44 5.23 18.95
C PHE A 623 0.32 4.22 18.74
N ILE A 624 -0.92 4.68 18.85
CA ILE A 624 -2.11 3.84 18.70
C ILE A 624 -2.89 4.33 17.48
N SER A 625 -3.20 3.43 16.57
CA SER A 625 -4.21 3.68 15.54
C SER A 625 -5.54 3.08 15.99
N TYR A 626 -6.48 3.94 16.37
CA TYR A 626 -7.83 3.52 16.74
C TYR A 626 -8.75 3.61 15.51
N VAL A 627 -9.18 2.48 14.99
CA VAL A 627 -9.96 2.43 13.74
C VAL A 627 -11.42 2.27 14.10
N HIS A 628 -12.12 3.39 14.31
CA HIS A 628 -13.57 3.35 14.47
C HIS A 628 -14.21 2.70 13.24
N GLY A 629 -13.75 3.06 12.03
CA GLY A 629 -14.00 2.29 10.83
C GLY A 629 -13.40 2.95 9.58
N THR A 630 -13.11 2.14 8.56
CA THR A 630 -12.60 2.63 7.27
C THR A 630 -13.12 1.77 6.11
N ALA A 631 -13.65 2.44 5.09
CA ALA A 631 -14.08 1.83 3.84
C ALA A 631 -12.94 1.74 2.79
N GLY A 632 -11.73 2.15 3.13
CA GLY A 632 -10.57 2.10 2.24
C GLY A 632 -10.02 3.45 1.82
N ILE A 633 -9.37 3.47 0.66
CA ILE A 633 -8.79 4.68 0.07
C ILE A 633 -9.88 5.53 -0.59
N ARG A 634 -9.79 6.84 -0.45
CA ARG A 634 -10.74 7.81 -1.01
C ARG A 634 -10.55 7.90 -2.53
N ILE A 635 -11.44 7.26 -3.29
CA ILE A 635 -11.33 7.13 -4.75
C ILE A 635 -11.32 8.46 -5.50
N GLN A 636 -12.04 9.47 -4.99
CA GLN A 636 -12.18 10.77 -5.68
C GLN A 636 -10.87 11.58 -5.69
N GLU A 637 -9.88 11.20 -4.87
CA GLU A 637 -8.55 11.79 -4.90
C GLU A 637 -7.58 11.04 -5.86
N GLY A 638 -8.02 9.92 -6.45
CA GLY A 638 -7.23 9.09 -7.35
C GLY A 638 -5.93 8.61 -6.71
N VAL A 639 -4.82 8.74 -7.44
CA VAL A 639 -3.49 8.29 -6.99
C VAL A 639 -3.01 9.02 -5.72
N ASN A 640 -3.51 10.23 -5.42
CA ASN A 640 -3.23 10.90 -4.14
C ASN A 640 -3.65 10.07 -2.93
N GLY A 641 -4.72 9.28 -3.07
CA GLY A 641 -5.17 8.37 -2.03
C GLY A 641 -4.27 7.14 -1.93
N VAL A 642 -3.98 6.47 -3.05
CA VAL A 642 -3.19 5.22 -3.09
C VAL A 642 -1.82 5.44 -2.49
N ILE A 643 -1.17 6.55 -2.83
CA ILE A 643 0.18 6.83 -2.38
C ILE A 643 0.28 7.03 -0.86
N GLN A 644 -0.85 7.22 -0.16
CA GLN A 644 -0.84 7.24 1.30
C GLN A 644 -0.47 5.88 1.89
N MET A 645 -0.71 4.78 1.16
CA MET A 645 -0.32 3.42 1.58
C MET A 645 1.20 3.34 1.85
N PRO A 646 2.10 3.57 0.87
CA PRO A 646 3.53 3.60 1.14
C PRO A 646 3.92 4.76 2.07
N ARG A 647 3.36 5.98 1.91
CA ARG A 647 3.76 7.14 2.75
C ARG A 647 3.57 6.87 4.24
N CYS A 648 2.38 6.42 4.65
CA CYS A 648 2.08 6.11 6.04
C CYS A 648 2.88 4.91 6.53
N THR A 649 3.03 3.85 5.70
CA THR A 649 3.80 2.65 6.07
C THR A 649 5.27 2.98 6.33
N MET A 650 5.86 3.87 5.53
CA MET A 650 7.23 4.36 5.77
C MET A 650 7.36 5.15 7.07
N ALA A 651 6.34 5.94 7.44
CA ALA A 651 6.33 6.66 8.71
C ALA A 651 6.24 5.68 9.90
N VAL A 652 5.39 4.66 9.82
CA VAL A 652 5.30 3.58 10.81
C VAL A 652 6.64 2.85 10.94
N ARG A 653 7.25 2.46 9.81
CA ARG A 653 8.56 1.78 9.81
C ARG A 653 9.62 2.59 10.54
N ARG A 654 9.73 3.89 10.26
CA ARG A 654 10.68 4.79 10.93
C ARG A 654 10.39 5.01 12.41
N TYR A 655 9.14 4.91 12.82
CA TYR A 655 8.72 4.99 14.22
C TYR A 655 9.10 3.71 14.97
N ILE A 656 8.80 2.54 14.40
CA ILE A 656 9.17 1.24 14.98
C ILE A 656 10.70 1.06 15.01
N ASP A 657 11.42 1.40 13.93
CA ASP A 657 12.90 1.34 13.88
C ASP A 657 13.56 2.25 14.93
N ALA A 658 12.86 3.30 15.40
CA ALA A 658 13.34 4.16 16.49
C ALA A 658 13.10 3.56 17.89
N GLY A 659 12.46 2.39 17.99
CA GLY A 659 12.10 1.73 19.24
C GLY A 659 10.74 2.13 19.79
N GLY A 660 9.80 2.59 18.95
CA GLY A 660 8.43 2.88 19.35
C GLY A 660 7.51 1.64 19.35
N LEU A 661 6.48 1.62 20.20
CA LEU A 661 5.41 0.62 20.16
C LEU A 661 4.25 1.15 19.32
N TYR A 662 3.89 0.43 18.26
CA TYR A 662 2.74 0.73 17.41
C TYR A 662 1.68 -0.34 17.62
N LEU A 663 0.44 0.09 17.94
CA LEU A 663 -0.72 -0.78 18.16
C LEU A 663 -1.86 -0.34 17.26
N VAL A 664 -2.66 -1.30 16.78
CA VAL A 664 -3.88 -1.03 16.02
C VAL A 664 -5.05 -1.73 16.68
N LEU A 665 -6.15 -1.00 16.86
CA LEU A 665 -7.41 -1.54 17.36
C LEU A 665 -8.53 -1.26 16.35
N TYR A 666 -9.11 -2.31 15.79
CA TYR A 666 -10.26 -2.25 14.89
C TYR A 666 -11.56 -2.34 15.68
N ASP A 667 -12.50 -1.45 15.39
CA ASP A 667 -13.78 -1.41 16.12
C ASP A 667 -14.98 -1.86 15.27
N THR A 668 -15.23 -1.21 14.13
CA THR A 668 -16.32 -1.59 13.23
C THR A 668 -15.80 -2.23 11.94
N ASN A 669 -16.20 -1.73 10.79
CA ASN A 669 -15.82 -2.21 9.48
C ASN A 669 -14.49 -1.58 9.05
N SER A 670 -13.50 -2.41 8.72
CA SER A 670 -12.16 -1.98 8.30
C SER A 670 -11.75 -2.73 7.05
N TYR A 671 -11.68 -2.01 5.92
CA TYR A 671 -11.44 -2.59 4.60
C TYR A 671 -10.27 -1.97 3.81
N ALA A 672 -9.78 -2.74 2.83
CA ALA A 672 -8.96 -2.27 1.70
C ALA A 672 -7.61 -1.62 2.06
N GLY A 673 -7.24 -0.54 1.36
CA GLY A 673 -5.87 0.00 1.33
C GLY A 673 -5.24 0.33 2.70
N PRO A 674 -5.95 0.95 3.66
CA PRO A 674 -5.42 1.18 5.00
C PRO A 674 -5.05 -0.12 5.72
N LEU A 675 -5.90 -1.15 5.64
CA LEU A 675 -5.61 -2.48 6.15
C LEU A 675 -4.42 -3.09 5.40
N ALA A 676 -4.36 -2.92 4.08
CA ALA A 676 -3.27 -3.42 3.22
C ALA A 676 -1.96 -2.61 3.31
N SER A 677 -1.80 -1.73 4.30
CA SER A 677 -0.63 -0.87 4.44
C SER A 677 -0.31 -0.54 5.90
N PHE A 678 -0.51 0.69 6.32
CA PHE A 678 -0.03 1.21 7.61
C PHE A 678 -0.80 0.66 8.81
N LEU A 679 -2.03 0.16 8.63
CA LEU A 679 -2.74 -0.54 9.70
C LEU A 679 -2.26 -1.99 9.80
N GLY A 680 -2.24 -2.72 8.67
CA GLY A 680 -1.87 -4.13 8.64
C GLY A 680 -0.38 -4.42 8.86
N CYS A 681 0.50 -3.42 8.79
CA CYS A 681 1.92 -3.58 9.13
C CYS A 681 2.22 -3.50 10.64
N SER A 682 1.20 -3.26 11.47
CA SER A 682 1.39 -3.24 12.92
C SER A 682 1.78 -4.63 13.43
N PRO A 683 2.81 -4.75 14.30
CA PRO A 683 3.14 -6.01 14.96
C PRO A 683 2.01 -6.54 15.84
N TYR A 684 1.17 -5.65 16.37
CA TYR A 684 0.07 -5.97 17.26
C TYR A 684 -1.22 -5.29 16.77
N GLN A 685 -2.17 -6.11 16.40
CA GLN A 685 -3.45 -5.77 15.80
C GLN A 685 -4.54 -6.50 16.58
N PHE A 686 -5.48 -5.74 17.13
CA PHE A 686 -6.61 -6.26 17.89
C PHE A 686 -7.91 -5.81 17.25
N ALA A 687 -8.96 -6.58 17.47
CA ALA A 687 -10.29 -6.25 16.97
C ALA A 687 -11.32 -6.32 18.10
N ILE A 688 -12.33 -5.49 18.02
CA ILE A 688 -13.53 -5.61 18.84
C ILE A 688 -14.37 -6.78 18.29
N ARG A 689 -15.08 -7.53 19.15
CA ARG A 689 -15.76 -8.79 18.77
C ARG A 689 -16.65 -8.72 17.52
N SER A 690 -17.36 -7.61 17.32
CA SER A 690 -18.25 -7.42 16.15
C SER A 690 -17.63 -6.62 15.01
N SER A 691 -16.31 -6.42 15.00
CA SER A 691 -15.61 -5.82 13.87
C SER A 691 -15.64 -6.72 12.64
N ASN A 692 -15.67 -6.10 11.46
CA ASN A 692 -15.45 -6.79 10.19
C ASN A 692 -14.13 -6.31 9.58
N ILE A 693 -13.28 -7.25 9.21
CA ILE A 693 -11.92 -7.01 8.70
C ILE A 693 -11.74 -7.79 7.41
N GLY A 694 -11.32 -7.10 6.34
CA GLY A 694 -11.02 -7.71 5.06
C GLY A 694 -10.35 -6.76 4.08
N PHE A 695 -9.75 -7.30 3.03
CA PHE A 695 -9.17 -6.57 1.93
C PHE A 695 -10.25 -6.01 1.00
N ALA A 696 -11.16 -6.85 0.51
CA ALA A 696 -12.26 -6.44 -0.36
C ALA A 696 -13.61 -6.70 0.31
N GLY A 697 -14.61 -5.88 0.00
CA GLY A 697 -15.97 -6.14 0.47
C GLY A 697 -16.64 -7.28 -0.32
N PRO A 698 -17.68 -7.94 0.22
CA PRO A 698 -18.31 -9.10 -0.42
C PRO A 698 -18.78 -8.86 -1.87
N GLY A 699 -19.33 -7.67 -2.15
CA GLY A 699 -19.79 -7.31 -3.50
C GLY A 699 -18.65 -7.23 -4.52
N VAL A 700 -17.50 -6.66 -4.12
CA VAL A 700 -16.30 -6.55 -4.99
C VAL A 700 -15.75 -7.93 -5.30
N ILE A 701 -15.73 -8.82 -4.31
CA ILE A 701 -15.22 -10.17 -4.53
C ILE A 701 -16.15 -10.96 -5.46
N LYS A 702 -17.47 -10.86 -5.27
CA LYS A 702 -18.45 -11.50 -6.15
C LYS A 702 -18.32 -11.01 -7.60
N GLU A 703 -18.15 -9.71 -7.80
CA GLU A 703 -17.96 -9.12 -9.13
C GLU A 703 -16.66 -9.58 -9.81
N THR A 704 -15.58 -9.73 -9.03
CA THR A 704 -14.26 -10.09 -9.57
C THR A 704 -14.10 -11.59 -9.80
N THR A 705 -14.63 -12.42 -8.90
CA THR A 705 -14.39 -13.87 -8.89
C THR A 705 -15.60 -14.70 -9.32
N GLY A 706 -16.79 -14.11 -9.38
CA GLY A 706 -18.04 -14.84 -9.55
C GLY A 706 -18.46 -15.68 -8.34
N MET A 707 -17.67 -15.69 -7.25
CA MET A 707 -17.93 -16.52 -6.08
C MET A 707 -18.87 -15.83 -5.09
N ASP A 708 -19.86 -16.59 -4.60
CA ASP A 708 -20.68 -16.16 -3.47
C ASP A 708 -19.95 -16.40 -2.15
N ILE A 709 -19.89 -15.36 -1.32
CA ILE A 709 -19.17 -15.38 -0.05
C ILE A 709 -20.16 -15.44 1.11
N PRO A 710 -19.89 -16.27 2.13
CA PRO A 710 -20.77 -16.35 3.29
C PRO A 710 -20.77 -15.03 4.08
N PRO A 711 -21.88 -14.68 4.75
CA PRO A 711 -22.04 -13.40 5.43
C PRO A 711 -21.08 -13.19 6.61
N ASP A 712 -20.51 -14.28 7.15
CA ASP A 712 -19.55 -14.25 8.26
C ASP A 712 -18.08 -14.11 7.83
N TYR A 713 -17.81 -14.06 6.52
CA TYR A 713 -16.47 -14.16 5.94
C TYR A 713 -15.46 -13.13 6.46
N HIS A 714 -15.94 -11.93 6.79
CA HIS A 714 -15.11 -10.84 7.32
C HIS A 714 -15.20 -10.65 8.83
N ARG A 715 -15.96 -11.48 9.56
CA ARG A 715 -16.06 -11.33 11.02
C ARG A 715 -14.68 -11.45 11.67
N ALA A 716 -14.47 -10.71 12.76
CA ALA A 716 -13.20 -10.71 13.51
C ALA A 716 -12.71 -12.13 13.85
N GLN A 717 -13.60 -13.08 14.15
CA GLN A 717 -13.25 -14.47 14.41
C GLN A 717 -12.58 -15.16 13.22
N LYS A 718 -13.05 -14.92 11.98
CA LYS A 718 -12.41 -15.44 10.76
C LYS A 718 -11.08 -14.76 10.48
N ALA A 719 -10.96 -13.46 10.78
CA ALA A 719 -9.69 -12.76 10.70
C ALA A 719 -8.67 -13.34 11.70
N LEU A 720 -9.09 -13.64 12.93
CA LEU A 720 -8.26 -14.28 13.95
C LEU A 720 -7.85 -15.69 13.52
N SER A 721 -8.77 -16.52 13.01
CA SER A 721 -8.46 -17.88 12.57
C SER A 721 -7.48 -17.94 11.41
N ARG A 722 -7.46 -16.90 10.56
CA ARG A 722 -6.48 -16.75 9.46
C ARG A 722 -5.15 -16.14 9.92
N GLY A 723 -5.04 -15.70 11.18
CA GLY A 723 -3.85 -15.04 11.72
C GLY A 723 -3.68 -13.58 11.29
N HIS A 724 -4.75 -12.92 10.81
CA HIS A 724 -4.70 -11.52 10.36
C HIS A 724 -4.65 -10.52 11.53
N ILE A 725 -5.13 -10.92 12.70
CA ILE A 725 -5.11 -10.16 13.95
C ILE A 725 -4.61 -11.06 15.09
N GLN A 726 -4.13 -10.46 16.19
CA GLN A 726 -3.56 -11.18 17.33
C GLN A 726 -4.59 -11.49 18.42
N GLY A 727 -5.71 -10.76 18.48
CA GLY A 727 -6.72 -10.99 19.50
C GLY A 727 -8.02 -10.25 19.26
N ILE A 728 -9.06 -10.71 19.95
CA ILE A 728 -10.40 -10.14 19.92
C ILE A 728 -10.76 -9.70 21.33
N TRP A 729 -11.23 -8.46 21.49
CA TRP A 729 -11.57 -7.86 22.77
C TRP A 729 -13.07 -7.57 22.89
N ASP A 730 -13.59 -7.67 24.11
CA ASP A 730 -14.86 -7.04 24.48
C ASP A 730 -14.65 -5.52 24.54
N ARG A 731 -15.68 -4.74 24.17
CA ARG A 731 -15.59 -3.28 24.21
C ARG A 731 -15.41 -2.77 25.64
N ARG A 732 -16.05 -3.42 26.62
CA ARG A 732 -16.00 -3.03 28.03
C ARG A 732 -14.58 -3.13 28.59
N ASP A 733 -13.83 -4.12 28.12
CA ASP A 733 -12.46 -4.38 28.57
C ASP A 733 -11.40 -3.65 27.73
N ALA A 734 -11.79 -2.91 26.68
CA ALA A 734 -10.86 -2.32 25.73
C ALA A 734 -9.84 -1.38 26.41
N ARG A 735 -10.27 -0.62 27.43
CA ARG A 735 -9.37 0.25 28.22
C ARG A 735 -8.34 -0.57 29.01
N HIS A 736 -8.81 -1.59 29.72
CA HIS A 736 -7.95 -2.48 30.50
C HIS A 736 -6.94 -3.19 29.58
N ASN A 737 -7.42 -3.77 28.47
CA ASN A 737 -6.60 -4.49 27.51
C ASN A 737 -5.56 -3.59 26.83
N LEU A 738 -5.91 -2.34 26.49
CA LEU A 738 -4.95 -1.38 25.97
C LEU A 738 -3.88 -1.02 27.02
N SER A 739 -4.29 -0.81 28.28
CA SER A 739 -3.33 -0.57 29.38
C SER A 739 -2.38 -1.76 29.54
N GLN A 740 -2.90 -2.98 29.57
CA GLN A 740 -2.10 -4.21 29.63
C GLN A 740 -1.16 -4.34 28.43
N ALA A 741 -1.63 -4.07 27.22
CA ALA A 741 -0.80 -4.11 26.01
C ALA A 741 0.36 -3.11 26.08
N LEU A 742 0.12 -1.89 26.56
CA LEU A 742 1.16 -0.89 26.79
C LEU A 742 2.18 -1.33 27.86
N MET A 743 1.77 -2.11 28.87
CA MET A 743 2.66 -2.58 29.93
C MET A 743 3.41 -3.88 29.60
N THR A 744 2.86 -4.73 28.74
CA THR A 744 3.40 -6.07 28.46
C THR A 744 4.03 -6.20 27.07
N MET A 745 3.48 -5.55 26.03
CA MET A 745 3.88 -5.80 24.64
C MET A 745 5.10 -4.99 24.19
N GLY A 746 5.90 -5.58 23.30
CA GLY A 746 7.17 -5.04 22.81
C GLY A 746 8.37 -5.35 23.71
N GLY A 747 9.58 -5.03 23.23
CA GLY A 747 10.84 -5.42 23.89
C GLY A 747 11.39 -4.39 24.88
N ARG A 748 12.44 -4.77 25.62
CA ARG A 748 13.19 -3.89 26.56
C ARG A 748 13.72 -2.58 25.96
N ASN A 749 13.76 -2.49 24.63
CA ASN A 749 14.24 -1.31 23.91
C ASN A 749 13.18 -0.20 23.70
N LEU A 750 11.92 -0.47 24.04
CA LEU A 750 10.86 0.54 24.03
C LEU A 750 11.24 1.69 24.97
N TYR A 751 11.06 2.92 24.51
CA TYR A 751 11.60 4.11 25.21
C TYR A 751 10.61 4.82 26.14
N TYR A 752 9.35 4.37 26.21
CA TYR A 752 8.31 4.98 27.04
C TYR A 752 8.10 4.24 28.36
N ARG A 753 8.65 3.02 28.47
CA ARG A 753 8.94 2.33 29.72
C ARG A 753 10.32 2.77 30.17
#